data_AF-A0A1B6D1N6-F1
#
_entry.id   AF-A0A1B6D1N6-F1
#
_cell.length_a   1.000
_cell.length_b   1.000
_cell.length_c   1.000
_cell.angle_alpha   90.00
_cell.angle_beta   90.00
_cell.angle_gamma   90.00
#
_symmetry.space_group_name_H-M   'P 1'
#
loop_
_entity.id
_entity.type
_entity.pdbx_description
1 polymer ?
#
loop_
_entity_poly.entity_id
_entity_poly.type
_entity_poly.pdbx_seq_one_letter_code
_entity_poly.pdbx_strand_id
1 'polypeptide(L)'
;MDMLCVVRFWLWTAVCAWALPSELRIGGLFETKDYNQLQTFNITAQIINLDSSFLKEARLVALSENVPQYDSFQVSRTVCDFVLYGVIAIFGPQSVDTTDHVQSICDTMEIPHVEYRWDTRIRRGSCMVNLHPNPATLSKVYADIVKEWRWKSFAILYDDNDGLIRLNELLKIYSSKDFMVTVRQLDDGDDYRDTLMKTKQSGEKNIVLDCPASKLYNVLLQAQQVGLMGEEISYLITTMDIHMVDLEPFKYGGTNITGVRLIDPNNYFVGRFAQYWNYIGHIHPEYGIKNMTVDSISVDLALLHDAVLLFAKSMNQLDNSTDIQIKQLSCDRNVNWEHGYSVINYMKSTEINGMTGAIKFDHSGFRSDFALDIVELTFAEGLRKKGSWNSTEGINLTLSKPENEPPSEALSLQNKTFIVLISLTPPYGMLKEDINSLTGNDRYEGLGIDIIHELSLMNGFNYTFHLHHDTRSGNPELDKDGARIWNGMIGEVIAERADLAIADITITREREMDVDFTMPFMNLGISVLYKKPTKLPPSLFSFLSPFTYEVWWYMIAAYLGVSILLFIMGRISPSEWTNPYPCIDEPENLENQFSLNNSLWFTLGSIMQQGSEIAPIAVSTRMAASVWWFFTLIMVSSYTANLAAFLTVEIPFQAFRSVEDLANQNPQVISYGAKTGGATANFFRDSNHSTYQRIWQFMSEHQDSVMTSDNIDGVNKVLNEKYAFFMESTSIEYEVERKCELTQ
;
A
#
# COMPACT_ATOMS: atom_id res chain seq x y z
N MET A 1 90.24 -48.80 16.76
CA MET A 1 90.02 -48.39 15.35
C MET A 1 88.55 -48.03 15.26
N ASP A 2 88.22 -46.93 15.96
CA ASP A 2 86.90 -46.63 16.51
C ASP A 2 86.51 -45.20 16.12
N MET A 3 86.16 -45.02 14.85
CA MET A 3 85.67 -43.73 14.37
C MET A 3 84.63 -43.84 13.24
N LEU A 4 84.10 -45.05 13.00
CA LEU A 4 83.08 -45.31 11.97
C LEU A 4 81.76 -45.84 12.53
N CYS A 5 81.72 -46.29 13.79
CA CYS A 5 80.48 -46.78 14.42
C CYS A 5 79.66 -45.66 15.09
N VAL A 6 80.31 -44.60 15.59
CA VAL A 6 79.63 -43.47 16.26
C VAL A 6 78.93 -42.55 15.24
N VAL A 7 79.46 -42.44 14.01
CA VAL A 7 78.88 -41.59 12.97
C VAL A 7 77.59 -42.19 12.37
N ARG A 8 77.42 -43.52 12.38
CA ARG A 8 76.17 -44.15 11.92
C ARG A 8 75.04 -44.13 12.94
N PHE A 9 75.35 -43.99 14.24
CA PHE A 9 74.31 -43.86 15.27
C PHE A 9 73.76 -42.43 15.36
N TRP A 10 74.58 -41.41 15.06
CA TRP A 10 74.16 -40.00 15.01
C TRP A 10 73.45 -39.59 13.71
N LEU A 11 73.52 -40.40 12.65
CA LEU A 11 72.79 -40.16 11.39
C LEU A 11 71.40 -40.83 11.35
N TRP A 12 71.00 -41.54 12.41
CA TRP A 12 69.64 -42.07 12.58
C TRP A 12 68.82 -41.32 13.64
N THR A 13 69.46 -40.44 14.41
CA THR A 13 68.78 -39.33 15.07
C THR A 13 68.74 -38.16 14.11
N ALA A 14 68.03 -38.35 12.99
CA ALA A 14 67.55 -37.22 12.23
C ALA A 14 66.84 -36.31 13.25
N VAL A 15 67.31 -35.06 13.32
CA VAL A 15 66.55 -33.97 13.92
C VAL A 15 65.25 -33.94 13.15
N CYS A 16 64.27 -34.64 13.68
CA CYS A 16 62.90 -34.55 13.29
C CYS A 16 62.53 -33.16 13.83
N ALA A 17 62.65 -32.15 12.98
CA ALA A 17 62.07 -30.84 13.25
C ALA A 17 60.55 -31.10 13.24
N TRP A 18 59.99 -31.18 14.44
CA TRP A 18 58.56 -31.42 14.65
C TRP A 18 57.88 -30.10 14.37
N ALA A 19 57.32 -30.01 13.17
CA ALA A 19 56.51 -28.92 12.66
C ALA A 19 55.04 -29.36 12.69
N LEU A 20 54.12 -28.39 12.65
CA LEU A 20 52.68 -28.62 12.39
C LEU A 20 52.47 -29.76 11.36
N PRO A 21 51.53 -30.70 11.60
CA PRO A 21 51.17 -31.68 10.59
C PRO A 21 50.72 -31.01 9.29
N SER A 22 51.06 -31.63 8.15
CA SER A 22 50.88 -31.05 6.81
C SER A 22 49.44 -30.68 6.46
N GLU A 23 48.45 -31.27 7.14
CA GLU A 23 47.03 -30.99 6.96
C GLU A 23 46.30 -30.79 8.29
N LEU A 24 45.59 -29.68 8.42
CA LEU A 24 44.73 -29.32 9.55
C LEU A 24 43.27 -29.41 9.13
N ARG A 25 42.47 -30.26 9.78
CA ARG A 25 41.06 -30.45 9.42
C ARG A 25 40.15 -29.60 10.30
N ILE A 26 39.28 -28.82 9.69
CA ILE A 26 38.25 -28.04 10.39
C ILE A 26 36.86 -28.50 9.96
N GLY A 27 35.92 -28.56 10.90
CA GLY A 27 34.54 -28.99 10.67
C GLY A 27 33.59 -27.80 10.61
N GLY A 28 32.71 -27.75 9.62
CA GLY A 28 31.65 -26.74 9.50
C GLY A 28 30.28 -27.41 9.45
N LEU A 29 29.37 -26.95 10.32
CA LEU A 29 27.99 -27.43 10.41
C LEU A 29 27.04 -26.33 9.95
N PHE A 30 26.31 -26.55 8.86
CA PHE A 30 25.43 -25.55 8.26
C PHE A 30 23.99 -26.06 8.18
N GLU A 31 23.03 -25.27 8.67
CA GLU A 31 21.61 -25.67 8.76
C GLU A 31 20.75 -25.15 7.60
N THR A 32 21.24 -24.14 6.88
CA THR A 32 20.49 -23.50 5.80
C THR A 32 20.55 -24.31 4.52
N LYS A 33 19.43 -24.36 3.78
CA LYS A 33 19.42 -24.80 2.37
C LYS A 33 20.23 -23.88 1.46
N ASP A 34 20.61 -22.71 1.96
CA ASP A 34 21.41 -21.75 1.21
C ASP A 34 22.88 -22.20 1.21
N TYR A 35 23.37 -22.61 0.05
CA TYR A 35 24.72 -23.16 -0.14
C TYR A 35 25.84 -22.14 0.13
N ASN A 36 25.49 -20.87 0.29
CA ASN A 36 26.45 -19.78 0.43
C ASN A 36 27.34 -19.91 1.66
N GLN A 37 26.82 -20.34 2.82
CA GLN A 37 27.63 -20.51 4.04
C GLN A 37 28.68 -21.62 3.87
N LEU A 38 28.26 -22.75 3.30
CA LEU A 38 29.14 -23.88 3.00
C LEU A 38 30.24 -23.48 2.02
N GLN A 39 29.88 -22.79 0.94
CA GLN A 39 30.85 -22.31 -0.05
C GLN A 39 31.81 -21.27 0.55
N THR A 40 31.30 -20.34 1.37
CA THR A 40 32.13 -19.35 2.08
C THR A 40 33.17 -20.03 2.96
N PHE A 41 32.80 -21.08 3.69
CA PHE A 41 33.73 -21.83 4.53
C PHE A 41 34.85 -22.49 3.71
N ASN A 42 34.49 -23.17 2.62
CA ASN A 42 35.46 -23.84 1.74
C ASN A 42 36.38 -22.82 1.02
N ILE A 43 35.81 -21.74 0.49
CA ILE A 43 36.54 -20.67 -0.20
C ILE A 43 37.48 -19.97 0.78
N THR A 44 37.04 -19.68 2.00
CA THR A 44 37.88 -19.03 3.01
C THR A 44 39.07 -19.91 3.38
N ALA A 45 38.88 -21.23 3.52
CA ALA A 45 39.99 -22.15 3.74
C ALA A 45 40.99 -22.15 2.57
N GLN A 46 40.51 -22.06 1.32
CA GLN A 46 41.38 -21.91 0.15
C GLN A 46 42.15 -20.57 0.14
N ILE A 47 41.48 -19.47 0.49
CA ILE A 47 42.12 -18.14 0.59
C ILE A 47 43.25 -18.17 1.63
N ILE A 48 43.02 -18.78 2.79
CA ILE A 48 44.02 -18.93 3.85
C ILE A 48 45.20 -19.80 3.37
N ASN A 49 44.93 -20.88 2.65
CA ASN A 49 45.99 -21.75 2.10
C ASN A 49 46.86 -21.07 1.04
N LEU A 50 46.34 -20.06 0.34
CA LEU A 50 47.10 -19.30 -0.66
C LEU A 50 48.02 -18.25 -0.02
N ASP A 51 47.75 -17.86 1.23
CA ASP A 51 48.47 -16.80 1.92
C ASP A 51 49.29 -17.38 3.07
N SER A 52 50.60 -17.54 2.82
CA SER A 52 51.57 -18.13 3.75
C SER A 52 51.79 -17.31 5.03
N SER A 53 51.20 -16.11 5.13
CA SER A 53 51.19 -15.34 6.38
C SER A 53 50.29 -15.97 7.45
N PHE A 54 49.27 -16.75 7.06
CA PHE A 54 48.37 -17.41 7.98
C PHE A 54 48.91 -18.75 8.47
N LEU A 55 49.35 -19.63 7.57
CA LEU A 55 49.93 -20.93 7.92
C LEU A 55 51.19 -21.14 7.07
N LYS A 56 52.34 -21.39 7.71
CA LYS A 56 53.64 -21.49 7.01
C LYS A 56 53.83 -22.83 6.30
N GLU A 57 53.54 -23.94 7.00
CA GLU A 57 53.88 -25.30 6.55
C GLU A 57 52.65 -26.25 6.50
N ALA A 58 51.50 -25.79 7.00
CA ALA A 58 50.29 -26.61 7.13
C ALA A 58 49.15 -26.11 6.24
N ARG A 59 48.40 -27.04 5.65
CA ARG A 59 47.23 -26.74 4.80
C ARG A 59 45.94 -26.97 5.57
N LEU A 60 45.04 -25.99 5.55
CA LEU A 60 43.71 -26.08 6.11
C LEU A 60 42.76 -26.85 5.18
N VAL A 61 42.11 -27.88 5.70
CA VAL A 61 41.13 -28.73 5.01
C VAL A 61 39.77 -28.53 5.65
N ALA A 62 38.85 -27.93 4.90
CA ALA A 62 37.46 -27.71 5.32
C ALA A 62 36.61 -28.96 5.08
N LEU A 63 36.06 -29.53 6.15
CA LEU A 63 35.03 -30.56 6.12
C LEU A 63 33.69 -29.87 6.44
N SER A 64 32.82 -29.75 5.46
CA SER A 64 31.53 -29.08 5.62
C SER A 64 30.38 -30.06 5.42
N GLU A 65 29.41 -30.04 6.34
CA GLU A 65 28.22 -30.90 6.29
C GLU A 65 26.96 -30.06 6.49
N ASN A 66 25.93 -30.38 5.72
CA ASN A 66 24.60 -29.79 5.88
C ASN A 66 23.80 -30.63 6.87
N VAL A 67 23.33 -29.99 7.94
CA VAL A 67 22.58 -30.63 9.03
C VAL A 67 21.15 -30.07 9.11
N PRO A 68 20.17 -30.82 9.63
CA PRO A 68 18.81 -30.32 9.78
C PRO A 68 18.74 -29.29 10.92
N GLN A 69 17.94 -28.24 10.73
CA GLN A 69 17.60 -27.33 11.81
C GLN A 69 16.80 -28.09 12.89
N TYR A 70 17.16 -27.88 14.16
CA TYR A 70 16.50 -28.45 15.34
C TYR A 70 16.66 -29.97 15.58
N ASP A 71 17.47 -30.68 14.78
CA ASP A 71 17.77 -32.11 15.01
C ASP A 71 19.11 -32.29 15.72
N SER A 72 19.07 -32.27 17.06
CA SER A 72 20.28 -32.43 17.87
C SER A 72 20.92 -33.81 17.76
N PHE A 73 20.16 -34.86 17.43
CA PHE A 73 20.70 -36.21 17.32
C PHE A 73 21.55 -36.37 16.07
N GLN A 74 21.02 -35.93 14.92
CA GLN A 74 21.78 -35.96 13.67
C GLN A 74 23.03 -35.08 13.76
N VAL A 75 22.90 -33.87 14.31
CA VAL A 75 24.04 -32.96 14.53
C VAL A 75 25.11 -33.60 15.42
N SER A 76 24.71 -34.21 16.54
CA SER A 76 25.66 -34.86 17.45
C SER A 76 26.41 -36.02 16.78
N ARG A 77 25.73 -36.78 15.92
CA ARG A 77 26.37 -37.86 15.14
C ARG A 77 27.39 -37.30 14.16
N THR A 78 27.06 -36.25 13.42
CA THR A 78 27.98 -35.60 12.48
C THR A 78 29.20 -35.01 13.20
N VAL A 79 29.01 -34.41 14.38
CA VAL A 79 30.13 -33.97 15.23
C VAL A 79 31.02 -35.14 15.59
N CYS A 80 30.47 -36.27 16.01
CA CYS A 80 31.27 -37.45 16.33
C CYS A 80 32.03 -38.00 15.12
N ASP A 81 31.46 -37.93 13.93
CA ASP A 81 32.18 -38.26 12.68
C ASP A 81 33.35 -37.28 12.43
N PHE A 82 33.16 -35.97 12.63
CA PHE A 82 34.23 -34.97 12.55
C PHE A 82 35.36 -35.22 13.56
N VAL A 83 35.01 -35.56 14.80
CA VAL A 83 35.95 -35.89 15.87
C VAL A 83 36.78 -37.13 15.49
N LEU A 84 36.14 -38.16 14.91
CA LEU A 84 36.82 -39.35 14.38
C LEU A 84 37.78 -39.01 13.23
N TYR A 85 37.44 -38.04 12.39
CA TYR A 85 38.32 -37.56 11.31
C TYR A 85 39.50 -36.72 11.81
N GLY A 86 39.59 -36.40 13.09
CA GLY A 86 40.66 -35.59 13.68
C GLY A 86 40.51 -34.10 13.40
N VAL A 87 39.28 -33.59 13.47
CA VAL A 87 38.99 -32.16 13.37
C VAL A 87 39.53 -31.40 14.58
N ILE A 88 40.15 -30.24 14.34
CA ILE A 88 40.78 -29.40 15.37
C ILE A 88 39.94 -28.17 15.76
N ALA A 89 38.84 -27.90 15.06
CA ALA A 89 37.84 -26.90 15.42
C ALA A 89 36.53 -27.12 14.69
N ILE A 90 35.42 -26.80 15.34
CA ILE A 90 34.07 -26.92 14.81
C ILE A 90 33.43 -25.53 14.71
N PHE A 91 32.87 -25.20 13.55
CA PHE A 91 32.22 -23.94 13.24
C PHE A 91 30.71 -24.15 13.04
N GLY A 92 29.88 -23.30 13.66
CA GLY A 92 28.42 -23.47 13.67
C GLY A 92 27.97 -24.62 14.61
N PRO A 93 26.66 -24.94 14.68
CA PRO A 93 25.56 -24.51 13.83
C PRO A 93 24.93 -23.16 14.24
N GLN A 94 23.85 -22.75 13.55
CA GLN A 94 23.16 -21.47 13.74
C GLN A 94 22.00 -21.52 14.75
N SER A 95 21.32 -22.67 14.87
CA SER A 95 20.19 -22.84 15.77
C SER A 95 20.63 -23.01 17.23
N VAL A 96 19.92 -22.34 18.14
CA VAL A 96 20.23 -22.36 19.57
C VAL A 96 20.23 -23.79 20.12
N ASP A 97 19.22 -24.57 19.73
CA ASP A 97 18.98 -25.89 20.29
C ASP A 97 20.08 -26.90 19.94
N THR A 98 20.60 -26.83 18.70
CA THR A 98 21.64 -27.75 18.22
C THR A 98 23.02 -27.33 18.71
N THR A 99 23.29 -26.02 18.80
CA THR A 99 24.54 -25.45 19.29
C THR A 99 24.89 -25.91 20.71
N ASP A 100 23.92 -25.98 21.64
CA ASP A 100 24.19 -26.40 23.02
C ASP A 100 24.69 -27.85 23.10
N HIS A 101 24.19 -28.73 22.24
CA HIS A 101 24.67 -30.11 22.14
C HIS A 101 26.09 -30.19 21.56
N VAL A 102 26.38 -29.42 20.50
CA VAL A 102 27.73 -29.32 19.93
C VAL A 102 28.71 -28.80 20.98
N GLN A 103 28.34 -27.75 21.70
CA GLN A 103 29.15 -27.17 22.75
C GLN A 103 29.48 -28.18 23.85
N SER A 104 28.50 -28.98 24.29
CA SER A 104 28.72 -30.01 25.32
C SER A 104 29.74 -31.06 24.89
N ILE A 105 29.74 -31.46 23.61
CA ILE A 105 30.73 -32.41 23.07
C ILE A 105 32.10 -31.72 22.98
N CYS A 106 32.15 -30.50 22.44
CA CYS A 106 33.37 -29.71 22.32
C CYS A 106 34.06 -29.45 23.67
N ASP A 107 33.32 -29.12 24.73
CA ASP A 107 33.87 -28.95 26.08
C ASP A 107 34.42 -30.26 26.65
N THR A 108 33.76 -31.40 26.37
CA THR A 108 34.21 -32.72 26.85
C THR A 108 35.48 -33.18 26.15
N MET A 109 35.59 -32.93 24.84
CA MET A 109 36.71 -33.37 24.00
C MET A 109 37.84 -32.32 23.92
N GLU A 110 37.64 -31.16 24.52
CA GLU A 110 38.52 -29.98 24.41
C GLU A 110 38.77 -29.58 22.95
N ILE A 111 37.70 -29.45 22.17
CA ILE A 111 37.76 -28.96 20.79
C ILE A 111 37.21 -27.53 20.75
N PRO A 112 37.93 -26.57 20.16
CA PRO A 112 37.42 -25.22 19.91
C PRO A 112 36.10 -25.23 19.15
N HIS A 113 35.07 -24.65 19.75
CA HIS A 113 33.79 -24.38 19.11
C HIS A 113 33.67 -22.89 18.79
N VAL A 114 33.57 -22.58 17.50
CA VAL A 114 33.56 -21.21 16.99
C VAL A 114 32.18 -20.88 16.44
N GLU A 115 31.49 -20.01 17.17
CA GLU A 115 30.16 -19.52 16.82
C GLU A 115 30.24 -18.16 16.11
N TYR A 116 29.25 -17.87 15.29
CA TYR A 116 29.13 -16.60 14.57
C TYR A 116 27.67 -16.13 14.49
N ARG A 117 26.87 -16.59 15.44
CA ARG A 117 25.42 -16.39 15.54
C ARG A 117 25.08 -15.46 16.69
N TRP A 118 23.87 -14.92 16.67
CA TRP A 118 23.33 -14.21 17.83
C TRP A 118 23.19 -15.14 19.04
N ASP A 119 23.72 -14.73 20.20
CA ASP A 119 23.66 -15.52 21.45
C ASP A 119 23.49 -14.62 22.69
N THR A 120 22.47 -14.92 23.50
CA THR A 120 22.09 -14.18 24.71
C THR A 120 22.70 -14.74 26.00
N ARG A 121 23.44 -15.86 25.92
CA ARG A 121 24.06 -16.49 27.10
C ARG A 121 25.05 -15.56 27.80
N ILE A 122 24.83 -15.34 29.10
CA ILE A 122 25.67 -14.49 29.96
C ILE A 122 26.99 -15.18 30.34
N ARG A 123 27.03 -16.52 30.32
CA ARG A 123 28.22 -17.34 30.62
C ARG A 123 28.55 -18.20 29.42
N ARG A 124 29.80 -18.14 28.95
CA ARG A 124 30.28 -18.99 27.86
C ARG A 124 30.85 -20.30 28.39
N GLY A 125 30.71 -21.35 27.58
CA GLY A 125 31.44 -22.60 27.75
C GLY A 125 32.95 -22.38 27.65
N SER A 126 33.74 -23.27 28.24
CA SER A 126 35.18 -23.06 28.38
C SER A 126 35.91 -23.17 27.03
N CYS A 127 35.43 -23.97 26.08
CA CYS A 127 35.97 -24.14 24.73
C CYS A 127 35.25 -23.32 23.63
N MET A 128 34.56 -22.24 23.99
CA MET A 128 33.72 -21.47 23.05
C MET A 128 34.26 -20.07 22.75
N VAL A 129 34.18 -19.66 21.48
CA VAL A 129 34.33 -18.26 21.04
C VAL A 129 33.24 -17.94 20.03
N ASN A 130 32.41 -16.94 20.33
CA ASN A 130 31.42 -16.39 19.41
C ASN A 130 31.84 -14.99 18.90
N LEU A 131 31.93 -14.85 17.57
CA LEU A 131 32.33 -13.65 16.84
C LEU A 131 31.20 -12.63 16.63
N HIS A 132 29.94 -13.03 16.83
CA HIS A 132 28.83 -12.10 16.74
C HIS A 132 28.98 -11.01 17.83
N PRO A 133 28.74 -9.73 17.49
CA PRO A 133 28.81 -8.66 18.49
C PRO A 133 27.88 -8.92 19.68
N ASN A 134 28.31 -8.54 20.88
CA ASN A 134 27.56 -8.80 22.11
C ASN A 134 26.17 -8.11 22.08
N PRO A 135 25.06 -8.84 22.27
CA PRO A 135 23.71 -8.29 22.35
C PRO A 135 23.52 -7.08 23.25
N ALA A 136 24.10 -7.14 24.46
CA ALA A 136 23.97 -6.05 25.42
C ALA A 136 24.61 -4.76 24.88
N THR A 137 25.76 -4.89 24.23
CA THR A 137 26.45 -3.78 23.58
C THR A 137 25.67 -3.27 22.37
N LEU A 138 25.17 -4.16 21.51
CA LEU A 138 24.34 -3.79 20.34
C LEU A 138 23.08 -3.02 20.75
N SER A 139 22.39 -3.46 21.81
CA SER A 139 21.20 -2.77 22.31
C SER A 139 21.49 -1.34 22.78
N LYS A 140 22.69 -1.09 23.32
CA LYS A 140 23.16 0.24 23.71
C LYS A 140 23.36 1.16 22.49
N VAL A 141 23.78 0.61 21.35
CA VAL A 141 23.94 1.38 20.09
C VAL A 141 22.63 2.05 19.71
N TYR A 142 21.54 1.26 19.64
CA TYR A 142 20.23 1.80 19.27
C TYR A 142 19.74 2.84 20.28
N ALA A 143 19.99 2.60 21.57
CA ALA A 143 19.68 3.56 22.64
C ALA A 143 20.47 4.88 22.52
N ASP A 144 21.76 4.81 22.21
CA ASP A 144 22.60 5.99 22.01
C ASP A 144 22.12 6.78 20.77
N ILE A 145 21.74 6.08 19.71
CA ILE A 145 21.24 6.66 18.46
C ILE A 145 19.93 7.44 18.70
N VAL A 146 18.96 6.83 19.39
CA VAL A 146 17.67 7.46 19.73
C VAL A 146 17.87 8.70 20.62
N LYS A 147 18.85 8.65 21.54
CA LYS A 147 19.22 9.80 22.39
C LYS A 147 19.87 10.92 21.58
N GLU A 148 20.75 10.59 20.64
CA GLU A 148 21.43 11.57 19.78
C GLU A 148 20.44 12.32 18.89
N TRP A 149 19.45 11.62 18.32
CA TRP A 149 18.35 12.26 17.58
C TRP A 149 17.28 12.92 18.44
N ARG A 150 17.42 12.87 19.78
CA ARG A 150 16.52 13.50 20.74
C ARG A 150 15.06 13.06 20.60
N TRP A 151 14.84 11.81 20.23
CA TRP A 151 13.49 11.24 20.12
C TRP A 151 12.86 11.11 21.50
N LYS A 152 11.70 11.75 21.72
CA LYS A 152 10.94 11.64 22.98
C LYS A 152 9.76 10.67 22.89
N SER A 153 9.25 10.43 21.69
CA SER A 153 8.16 9.51 21.40
C SER A 153 8.54 8.67 20.19
N PHE A 154 8.41 7.35 20.28
CA PHE A 154 8.67 6.44 19.16
C PHE A 154 7.93 5.10 19.31
N ALA A 155 7.69 4.46 18.17
CA ALA A 155 7.13 3.11 18.09
C ALA A 155 8.24 2.08 17.80
N ILE A 156 8.23 0.96 18.50
CA ILE A 156 9.07 -0.21 18.24
C ILE A 156 8.22 -1.25 17.52
N LEU A 157 8.62 -1.56 16.29
CA LEU A 157 8.08 -2.66 15.49
C LEU A 157 9.12 -3.77 15.45
N TYR A 158 8.77 -4.95 15.93
CA TYR A 158 9.69 -6.09 15.98
C TYR A 158 9.06 -7.33 15.33
N ASP A 159 9.89 -8.17 14.72
CA ASP A 159 9.45 -9.39 14.03
C ASP A 159 9.26 -10.57 15.01
N ASP A 160 10.28 -10.87 15.81
CA ASP A 160 10.35 -12.04 16.69
C ASP A 160 10.56 -11.67 18.17
N ASN A 161 10.19 -12.59 19.08
CA ASN A 161 10.38 -12.38 20.51
C ASN A 161 11.85 -12.14 20.91
N ASP A 162 12.79 -12.68 20.13
CA ASP A 162 14.23 -12.46 20.33
C ASP A 162 14.62 -11.01 20.02
N GLY A 163 13.92 -10.34 19.10
CA GLY A 163 14.05 -8.90 18.83
C GLY A 163 13.88 -8.03 20.07
N LEU A 164 12.96 -8.37 20.97
CA LEU A 164 12.78 -7.63 22.23
C LEU A 164 14.03 -7.69 23.12
N ILE A 165 14.79 -8.78 23.06
CA ILE A 165 16.05 -8.92 23.80
C ILE A 165 17.12 -8.04 23.15
N ARG A 166 17.18 -7.95 21.81
CA ARG A 166 18.07 -7.03 21.08
C ARG A 166 17.79 -5.56 21.42
N LEU A 167 16.54 -5.24 21.74
CA LEU A 167 16.08 -3.88 22.02
C LEU A 167 15.93 -3.60 23.52
N ASN A 168 16.46 -4.47 24.39
CA ASN A 168 16.27 -4.37 25.85
C ASN A 168 16.70 -3.00 26.42
N GLU A 169 17.83 -2.44 25.98
CA GLU A 169 18.25 -1.11 26.45
C GLU A 169 17.31 0.01 26.00
N LEU A 170 16.71 -0.08 24.80
CA LEU A 170 15.66 0.86 24.37
C LEU A 170 14.40 0.72 25.23
N LEU A 171 14.02 -0.51 25.59
CA LEU A 171 12.87 -0.75 26.47
C LEU A 171 13.11 -0.24 27.89
N LYS A 172 14.35 -0.27 28.39
CA LYS A 172 14.69 0.30 29.71
C LYS A 172 14.53 1.82 29.76
N ILE A 173 14.70 2.52 28.63
CA ILE A 173 14.54 3.98 28.54
C ILE A 173 13.10 4.40 28.89
N TYR A 174 12.10 3.57 28.59
CA TYR A 174 10.70 3.81 28.97
C TYR A 174 10.53 4.03 30.49
N SER A 175 11.38 3.42 31.32
CA SER A 175 11.31 3.54 32.78
C SER A 175 11.56 4.96 33.30
N SER A 176 12.20 5.84 32.51
CA SER A 176 12.61 7.16 32.97
C SER A 176 11.53 8.26 32.91
N LYS A 177 10.26 7.93 32.61
CA LYS A 177 9.10 8.86 32.45
C LYS A 177 9.21 9.92 31.35
N ASP A 178 10.39 10.19 30.82
CA ASP A 178 10.64 11.21 29.80
C ASP A 178 10.33 10.73 28.36
N PHE A 179 10.09 9.42 28.17
CA PHE A 179 9.90 8.80 26.86
C PHE A 179 8.57 8.08 26.75
N MET A 180 7.89 8.26 25.61
CA MET A 180 6.70 7.50 25.23
C MET A 180 7.10 6.44 24.21
N VAL A 181 6.99 5.16 24.59
CA VAL A 181 7.38 4.03 23.75
C VAL A 181 6.16 3.15 23.53
N THR A 182 5.77 2.99 22.27
CA THR A 182 4.75 2.01 21.87
C THR A 182 5.45 0.79 21.28
N VAL A 183 5.00 -0.41 21.64
CA VAL A 183 5.65 -1.66 21.21
C VAL A 183 4.61 -2.51 20.50
N ARG A 184 4.90 -2.93 19.25
CA ARG A 184 4.02 -3.78 18.45
C ARG A 184 4.84 -4.84 17.72
N GLN A 185 4.31 -6.04 17.70
CA GLN A 185 4.87 -7.12 16.89
C GLN A 185 4.35 -6.98 15.45
N LEU A 186 5.19 -7.24 14.46
CA LEU A 186 4.77 -7.40 13.07
C LEU A 186 3.89 -8.65 12.94
N ASP A 187 2.87 -8.57 12.08
CA ASP A 187 1.94 -9.68 11.89
C ASP A 187 2.64 -10.92 11.28
N ASP A 188 2.26 -12.11 11.73
CA ASP A 188 2.80 -13.37 11.22
C ASP A 188 2.34 -13.59 9.76
N GLY A 189 3.21 -13.34 8.79
CA GLY A 189 2.93 -13.53 7.36
C GLY A 189 3.69 -12.55 6.47
N ASP A 190 3.16 -12.31 5.27
CA ASP A 190 3.70 -11.32 4.31
C ASP A 190 2.86 -10.03 4.26
N ASP A 191 1.83 -9.88 5.10
CA ASP A 191 0.98 -8.70 5.18
C ASP A 191 1.06 -8.05 6.56
N TYR A 192 1.70 -6.89 6.61
CA TYR A 192 1.98 -6.09 7.81
C TYR A 192 1.10 -4.85 7.90
N ARG A 193 0.16 -4.65 6.95
CA ARG A 193 -0.62 -3.42 6.83
C ARG A 193 -1.46 -3.14 8.06
N ASP A 194 -2.02 -4.17 8.70
CA ASP A 194 -2.85 -4.01 9.90
C ASP A 194 -2.04 -3.42 11.07
N THR A 195 -0.87 -3.97 11.34
CA THR A 195 0.04 -3.42 12.36
C THR A 195 0.52 -2.01 11.99
N LEU A 196 0.88 -1.77 10.73
CA LEU A 196 1.32 -0.45 10.27
C LEU A 196 0.20 0.60 10.33
N MET A 197 -1.04 0.24 10.02
CA MET A 197 -2.21 1.12 10.19
C MET A 197 -2.47 1.44 11.65
N LYS A 198 -2.36 0.46 12.55
CA LYS A 198 -2.47 0.70 14.01
C LYS A 198 -1.36 1.61 14.51
N THR A 199 -0.15 1.52 13.96
CA THR A 199 0.97 2.42 14.26
C THR A 199 0.70 3.84 13.75
N LYS A 200 0.14 3.97 12.55
CA LYS A 200 -0.31 5.26 12.00
C LYS A 200 -1.37 5.91 12.90
N GLN A 201 -2.35 5.14 13.34
CA GLN A 201 -3.44 5.61 14.21
C GLN A 201 -2.94 6.08 15.59
N SER A 202 -1.81 5.57 16.09
CA SER A 202 -1.19 6.11 17.31
C SER A 202 -0.56 7.49 17.14
N GLY A 203 -0.37 7.98 15.90
CA GLY A 203 0.22 9.30 15.64
C GLY A 203 1.75 9.36 15.84
N GLU A 204 2.40 8.21 15.99
CA GLU A 204 3.85 8.13 16.18
C GLU A 204 4.59 8.40 14.86
N LYS A 205 5.54 9.33 14.89
CA LYS A 205 6.34 9.73 13.72
C LYS A 205 7.72 9.06 13.66
N ASN A 206 8.24 8.64 14.81
CA ASN A 206 9.54 7.97 14.91
C ASN A 206 9.32 6.48 15.10
N ILE A 207 9.95 5.65 14.26
CA ILE A 207 9.72 4.22 14.23
C ILE A 207 11.07 3.50 14.28
N VAL A 208 11.26 2.66 15.29
CA VAL A 208 12.35 1.68 15.36
C VAL A 208 11.83 0.38 14.75
N LEU A 209 12.45 -0.05 13.66
CA LEU A 209 12.05 -1.25 12.93
C LEU A 209 13.13 -2.33 13.07
N ASP A 210 12.75 -3.42 13.74
CA ASP A 210 13.55 -4.61 13.94
C ASP A 210 12.95 -5.79 13.16
N CYS A 211 13.51 -6.01 11.97
CA CYS A 211 13.16 -7.14 11.12
C CYS A 211 14.38 -7.61 10.32
N PRO A 212 14.41 -8.88 9.89
CA PRO A 212 15.43 -9.38 8.98
C PRO A 212 15.47 -8.62 7.65
N ALA A 213 16.64 -8.55 7.01
CA ALA A 213 16.82 -7.89 5.71
C ALA A 213 15.90 -8.47 4.61
N SER A 214 15.57 -9.76 4.69
CA SER A 214 14.66 -10.44 3.76
C SER A 214 13.21 -9.92 3.80
N LYS A 215 12.75 -9.45 4.97
CA LYS A 215 11.40 -8.90 5.17
C LYS A 215 11.35 -7.38 5.02
N LEU A 216 12.48 -6.70 5.28
CA LEU A 216 12.56 -5.23 5.35
C LEU A 216 11.98 -4.53 4.12
N TYR A 217 12.30 -5.01 2.90
CA TYR A 217 11.76 -4.43 1.67
C TYR A 217 10.22 -4.44 1.64
N ASN A 218 9.61 -5.58 1.96
CA ASN A 218 8.16 -5.74 1.95
C ASN A 218 7.48 -4.89 3.03
N VAL A 219 8.09 -4.80 4.22
CA VAL A 219 7.59 -3.95 5.31
C VAL A 219 7.59 -2.48 4.90
N LEU A 220 8.70 -2.00 4.32
CA LEU A 220 8.83 -0.62 3.85
C LEU A 220 7.85 -0.33 2.69
N LEU A 221 7.70 -1.26 1.75
CA LEU A 221 6.74 -1.12 0.65
C LEU A 221 5.30 -0.98 1.16
N GLN A 222 4.92 -1.79 2.15
CA GLN A 222 3.58 -1.71 2.75
C GLN A 222 3.41 -0.47 3.63
N ALA A 223 4.47 -0.02 4.31
CA ALA A 223 4.48 1.25 5.03
C ALA A 223 4.21 2.42 4.08
N GLN A 224 4.78 2.41 2.88
CA GLN A 224 4.47 3.37 1.83
C GLN A 224 2.98 3.32 1.43
N GLN A 225 2.43 2.12 1.21
CA GLN A 225 1.03 1.92 0.81
C GLN A 225 0.02 2.43 1.85
N VAL A 226 0.31 2.27 3.14
CA VAL A 226 -0.56 2.79 4.21
C VAL A 226 -0.31 4.27 4.53
N GLY A 227 0.66 4.91 3.86
CA GLY A 227 1.04 6.30 4.10
C GLY A 227 1.74 6.51 5.44
N LEU A 228 2.58 5.57 5.84
CA LEU A 228 3.54 5.67 6.97
C LEU A 228 4.95 6.02 6.43
N MET A 229 5.00 6.73 5.31
CA MET A 229 6.20 7.34 4.73
C MET A 229 5.88 8.78 4.34
N GLY A 230 6.78 9.71 4.65
CA GLY A 230 6.70 11.14 4.38
C GLY A 230 7.81 11.91 5.10
N GLU A 231 7.93 13.21 4.84
CA GLU A 231 9.00 14.06 5.38
C GLU A 231 9.06 14.12 6.90
N GLU A 232 7.92 13.97 7.57
CA GLU A 232 7.84 14.03 9.02
C GLU A 232 8.16 12.70 9.72
N ILE A 233 8.31 11.60 8.96
CA ILE A 233 8.47 10.26 9.50
C ILE A 233 9.96 9.88 9.48
N SER A 234 10.43 9.31 10.60
CA SER A 234 11.81 8.86 10.75
C SER A 234 11.86 7.38 11.12
N TYR A 235 12.62 6.59 10.36
CA TYR A 235 12.88 5.18 10.64
C TYR A 235 14.30 4.95 11.15
N LEU A 236 14.42 4.15 12.20
CA LEU A 236 15.67 3.54 12.64
C LEU A 236 15.59 2.03 12.37
N ILE A 237 16.34 1.57 11.38
CA ILE A 237 16.44 0.16 11.00
C ILE A 237 17.56 -0.50 11.80
N THR A 238 17.24 -1.57 12.53
CA THR A 238 18.19 -2.20 13.46
C THR A 238 19.04 -3.30 12.81
N THR A 239 18.59 -3.89 11.70
CA THR A 239 19.35 -4.92 10.99
C THR A 239 20.71 -4.39 10.52
N MET A 240 21.76 -5.18 10.73
CA MET A 240 23.13 -4.85 10.29
C MET A 240 23.36 -5.10 8.79
N ASP A 241 22.38 -5.73 8.12
CA ASP A 241 22.38 -6.11 6.70
C ASP A 241 21.58 -5.13 5.82
N ILE A 242 21.46 -3.87 6.24
CA ILE A 242 20.70 -2.86 5.48
C ILE A 242 21.25 -2.64 4.06
N HIS A 243 22.56 -2.84 3.84
CA HIS A 243 23.19 -2.70 2.53
C HIS A 243 22.74 -3.74 1.50
N MET A 244 22.17 -4.86 1.94
CA MET A 244 21.67 -5.90 1.05
C MET A 244 20.30 -5.58 0.46
N VAL A 245 19.59 -4.60 1.03
CA VAL A 245 18.21 -4.28 0.64
C VAL A 245 18.20 -3.16 -0.37
N ASP A 246 17.44 -3.36 -1.46
CA ASP A 246 17.21 -2.31 -2.45
C ASP A 246 16.29 -1.22 -1.88
N LEU A 247 16.88 -0.09 -1.49
CA LEU A 247 16.18 1.06 -0.94
C LEU A 247 15.87 2.16 -1.97
N GLU A 248 16.16 1.90 -3.26
CA GLU A 248 15.90 2.85 -4.36
C GLU A 248 14.45 3.37 -4.39
N PRO A 249 13.40 2.53 -4.20
CA PRO A 249 12.01 3.02 -4.23
C PRO A 249 11.67 4.00 -3.11
N PHE A 250 12.40 3.95 -1.99
CA PHE A 250 12.08 4.71 -0.77
C PHE A 250 12.84 6.04 -0.67
N LYS A 251 13.89 6.24 -1.47
CA LYS A 251 14.74 7.44 -1.39
C LYS A 251 14.02 8.74 -1.77
N TYR A 252 12.96 8.63 -2.58
CA TYR A 252 12.17 9.75 -3.08
C TYR A 252 11.00 10.13 -2.17
N GLY A 253 10.74 9.37 -1.10
CA GLY A 253 9.59 9.58 -0.22
C GLY A 253 9.77 10.66 0.86
N GLY A 254 10.90 11.37 0.88
CA GLY A 254 11.23 12.38 1.90
C GLY A 254 11.46 11.85 3.32
N THR A 255 11.24 10.55 3.55
CA THR A 255 11.32 9.90 4.86
C THR A 255 12.78 9.79 5.31
N ASN A 256 13.09 10.17 6.55
CA ASN A 256 14.43 9.98 7.07
C ASN A 256 14.62 8.51 7.48
N ILE A 257 15.34 7.74 6.66
CA ILE A 257 15.68 6.36 6.96
C ILE A 257 17.14 6.30 7.39
N THR A 258 17.36 5.96 8.66
CA THR A 258 18.69 5.66 9.18
C THR A 258 18.78 4.18 9.56
N GLY A 259 19.93 3.56 9.27
CA GLY A 259 20.23 2.21 9.69
C GLY A 259 21.64 2.07 10.25
N VAL A 260 21.93 0.85 10.69
CA VAL A 260 23.28 0.46 11.13
C VAL A 260 23.83 -0.60 10.18
N ARG A 261 25.15 -0.61 10.01
CA ARG A 261 25.83 -1.58 9.15
C ARG A 261 27.14 -2.01 9.79
N LEU A 262 27.40 -3.31 9.83
CA LEU A 262 28.65 -3.86 10.37
C LEU A 262 29.74 -4.00 9.30
N ILE A 263 29.37 -4.25 8.05
CA ILE A 263 30.31 -4.41 6.94
C ILE A 263 30.47 -3.08 6.22
N ASP A 264 31.70 -2.58 6.07
CA ASP A 264 31.98 -1.44 5.18
C ASP A 264 32.26 -1.94 3.75
N PRO A 265 31.47 -1.57 2.73
CA PRO A 265 31.71 -1.91 1.33
C PRO A 265 33.09 -1.46 0.82
N ASN A 266 33.66 -0.41 1.42
CA ASN A 266 34.98 0.09 1.05
C ASN A 266 36.13 -0.71 1.68
N ASN A 267 35.83 -1.70 2.54
CA ASN A 267 36.83 -2.53 3.17
C ASN A 267 37.53 -3.44 2.14
N TYR A 268 38.87 -3.37 2.12
CA TYR A 268 39.72 -4.18 1.26
C TYR A 268 39.43 -5.69 1.32
N PHE A 269 39.16 -6.23 2.53
CA PHE A 269 38.90 -7.67 2.70
C PHE A 269 37.59 -8.10 2.04
N VAL A 270 36.55 -7.24 2.08
CA VAL A 270 35.24 -7.51 1.48
C VAL A 270 35.36 -7.53 -0.05
N GLY A 271 36.03 -6.51 -0.62
CA GLY A 271 36.30 -6.46 -2.06
C GLY A 271 37.13 -7.63 -2.57
N ARG A 272 38.20 -8.01 -1.84
CA ARG A 272 39.06 -9.16 -2.20
C ARG A 272 38.28 -10.48 -2.20
N PHE A 273 37.42 -10.68 -1.21
CA PHE A 273 36.60 -11.89 -1.13
C PHE A 273 35.55 -11.96 -2.24
N ALA A 274 34.84 -10.86 -2.53
CA ALA A 274 33.89 -10.81 -3.64
C ALA A 274 34.56 -11.13 -4.99
N GLN A 275 35.77 -10.60 -5.23
CA GLN A 275 36.55 -10.91 -6.42
C GLN A 275 36.93 -12.40 -6.50
N TYR A 276 37.42 -12.96 -5.40
CA TYR A 276 37.83 -14.36 -5.35
C TYR A 276 36.64 -15.33 -5.46
N TRP A 277 35.52 -15.00 -4.83
CA TRP A 277 34.26 -15.72 -4.95
C TRP A 277 33.81 -15.83 -6.41
N ASN A 278 33.77 -14.68 -7.11
CA ASN A 278 33.38 -14.64 -8.52
C ASN A 278 34.39 -15.41 -9.41
N TYR A 279 35.68 -15.31 -9.11
CA TYR A 279 36.72 -16.07 -9.81
C TYR A 279 36.51 -17.59 -9.69
N ILE A 280 36.22 -18.10 -8.48
CA ILE A 280 35.93 -19.52 -8.26
C ILE A 280 34.64 -19.93 -8.96
N GLY A 281 33.59 -19.11 -8.89
CA GLY A 281 32.33 -19.34 -9.60
C GLY A 281 32.50 -19.43 -11.12
N HIS A 282 33.43 -18.66 -11.69
CA HIS A 282 33.76 -18.74 -13.13
C HIS A 282 34.58 -19.98 -13.51
N ILE A 283 35.48 -20.45 -12.65
CA ILE A 283 36.33 -21.61 -12.94
C ILE A 283 35.59 -22.92 -12.73
N HIS A 284 34.72 -22.98 -11.72
CA HIS A 284 34.01 -24.18 -11.33
C HIS A 284 32.48 -23.97 -11.40
N PRO A 285 31.92 -23.81 -12.61
CA PRO A 285 30.48 -23.59 -12.79
C PRO A 285 29.62 -24.76 -12.27
N GLU A 286 30.21 -25.95 -12.10
CA GLU A 286 29.56 -27.13 -11.52
C GLU A 286 29.07 -26.93 -10.08
N TYR A 287 29.65 -25.99 -9.32
CA TYR A 287 29.21 -25.69 -7.95
C TYR A 287 27.98 -24.76 -7.91
N GLY A 288 27.51 -24.25 -9.05
CA GLY A 288 26.29 -23.41 -9.11
C GLY A 288 26.41 -22.08 -8.36
N ILE A 289 27.64 -21.57 -8.17
CA ILE A 289 27.93 -20.35 -7.43
C ILE A 289 27.41 -19.14 -8.22
N LYS A 290 26.52 -18.35 -7.60
CA LYS A 290 26.05 -17.09 -8.18
C LYS A 290 27.08 -15.99 -7.99
N ASN A 291 27.16 -15.08 -8.95
CA ASN A 291 28.00 -13.90 -8.82
C ASN A 291 27.56 -13.07 -7.61
N MET A 292 28.52 -12.63 -6.83
CA MET A 292 28.33 -11.87 -5.60
C MET A 292 28.95 -10.49 -5.76
N THR A 293 28.17 -9.46 -5.45
CA THR A 293 28.64 -8.08 -5.33
C THR A 293 29.00 -7.78 -3.89
N VAL A 294 29.78 -6.73 -3.67
CA VAL A 294 30.18 -6.28 -2.33
C VAL A 294 28.95 -6.02 -1.44
N ASP A 295 27.91 -5.41 -2.01
CA ASP A 295 26.68 -5.05 -1.28
C ASP A 295 25.75 -6.24 -1.01
N SER A 296 26.00 -7.39 -1.62
CA SER A 296 25.19 -8.61 -1.43
C SER A 296 25.73 -9.55 -0.33
N ILE A 297 26.87 -9.22 0.27
CA ILE A 297 27.48 -10.05 1.32
C ILE A 297 26.77 -9.81 2.66
N SER A 298 26.10 -10.83 3.20
CA SER A 298 25.50 -10.78 4.54
C SER A 298 26.54 -10.82 5.66
N VAL A 299 26.18 -10.23 6.80
CA VAL A 299 26.95 -10.26 8.05
C VAL A 299 27.31 -11.68 8.48
N ASP A 300 26.41 -12.66 8.35
CA ASP A 300 26.71 -14.04 8.73
C ASP A 300 27.88 -14.66 7.94
N LEU A 301 27.94 -14.39 6.63
CA LEU A 301 29.03 -14.85 5.77
C LEU A 301 30.35 -14.14 6.12
N ALA A 302 30.29 -12.84 6.40
CA ALA A 302 31.46 -12.08 6.82
C ALA A 302 32.00 -12.55 8.17
N LEU A 303 31.12 -12.82 9.14
CA LEU A 303 31.50 -13.36 10.44
C LEU A 303 32.07 -14.77 10.33
N LEU A 304 31.53 -15.62 9.45
CA LEU A 304 32.08 -16.95 9.18
C LEU A 304 33.48 -16.88 8.57
N HIS A 305 33.68 -16.01 7.57
CA HIS A 305 35.00 -15.77 6.98
C HIS A 305 36.00 -15.33 8.06
N ASP A 306 35.61 -14.33 8.86
CA ASP A 306 36.44 -13.78 9.93
C ASP A 306 36.72 -14.80 11.05
N ALA A 307 35.80 -15.73 11.30
CA ALA A 307 35.96 -16.82 12.27
C ALA A 307 37.08 -17.77 11.87
N VAL A 308 37.09 -18.21 10.60
CA VAL A 308 38.14 -19.10 10.08
C VAL A 308 39.47 -18.37 10.04
N LEU A 309 39.46 -17.08 9.70
CA LEU A 309 40.65 -16.22 9.69
C LEU A 309 41.29 -16.09 11.09
N LEU A 310 40.47 -15.81 12.10
CA LEU A 310 40.89 -15.72 13.50
C LEU A 310 41.46 -17.05 13.99
N PHE A 311 40.80 -18.15 13.66
CA PHE A 311 41.25 -19.48 14.02
C PHE A 311 42.64 -19.79 13.42
N ALA A 312 42.81 -19.58 12.11
CA ALA A 312 44.07 -19.86 11.42
C ALA A 312 45.23 -19.03 11.98
N LYS A 313 45.00 -17.73 12.22
CA LYS A 313 46.03 -16.85 12.81
C LYS A 313 46.38 -17.23 14.25
N SER A 314 45.38 -17.61 15.06
CA SER A 314 45.59 -18.07 16.43
C SER A 314 46.36 -19.39 16.48
N MET A 315 46.06 -20.30 15.55
CA MET A 315 46.75 -21.58 15.41
C MET A 315 48.23 -21.40 15.06
N ASN A 316 48.54 -20.49 14.14
CA ASN A 316 49.92 -20.14 13.81
C ASN A 316 50.67 -19.54 15.00
N GLN A 317 50.02 -18.69 15.81
CA GLN A 317 50.64 -18.16 17.03
C GLN A 317 50.93 -19.27 18.06
N LEU A 318 50.03 -20.24 18.20
CA LEU A 318 50.23 -21.39 19.08
C LEU A 318 51.37 -22.29 18.58
N ASP A 319 51.48 -22.53 17.27
CA ASP A 319 52.57 -23.34 16.70
C ASP A 319 53.95 -22.71 16.93
N ASN A 320 54.04 -21.38 16.88
CA ASN A 320 55.30 -20.70 17.19
C ASN A 320 55.69 -20.82 18.69
N SER A 321 54.77 -21.19 19.60
CA SER A 321 55.02 -21.27 21.04
C SER A 321 55.09 -22.70 21.58
N THR A 322 54.31 -23.62 21.03
CA THR A 322 54.21 -25.02 21.45
C THR A 322 54.06 -25.93 20.25
N ASP A 323 54.74 -27.08 20.29
CA ASP A 323 54.55 -28.13 19.29
C ASP A 323 53.16 -28.75 19.43
N ILE A 324 52.47 -28.94 18.30
CA ILE A 324 51.05 -29.33 18.26
C ILE A 324 50.91 -30.71 17.61
N GLN A 325 50.45 -31.68 18.40
CA GLN A 325 50.08 -33.00 17.88
C GLN A 325 48.57 -33.14 17.73
N ILE A 326 48.10 -33.46 16.52
CA ILE A 326 46.69 -33.77 16.27
C ILE A 326 46.41 -35.21 16.72
N LYS A 327 45.38 -35.37 17.56
CA LYS A 327 44.88 -36.67 18.00
C LYS A 327 43.55 -36.96 17.32
N GLN A 328 43.40 -38.18 16.82
CA GLN A 328 42.07 -38.70 16.45
C GLN A 328 41.36 -39.13 17.73
N LEU A 329 40.19 -38.56 17.96
CA LEU A 329 39.41 -38.78 19.16
C LEU A 329 38.14 -39.58 18.83
N SER A 330 37.42 -40.03 19.85
CA SER A 330 36.15 -40.75 19.70
C SER A 330 35.21 -40.30 20.80
N CYS A 331 33.96 -39.96 20.45
CA CYS A 331 32.94 -39.54 21.41
C CYS A 331 32.62 -40.59 22.49
N ASP A 332 32.91 -41.87 22.24
CA ASP A 332 32.66 -42.96 23.20
C ASP A 332 33.76 -43.07 24.27
N ARG A 333 34.88 -42.36 24.09
CA ARG A 333 36.05 -42.42 24.97
C ARG A 333 36.31 -41.06 25.60
N ASN A 334 36.63 -41.05 26.89
CA ASN A 334 37.03 -39.84 27.61
C ASN A 334 38.51 -39.50 27.33
N VAL A 335 38.83 -39.15 26.09
CA VAL A 335 40.16 -38.65 25.70
C VAL A 335 39.96 -37.27 25.09
N ASN A 336 40.72 -36.29 25.59
CA ASN A 336 40.67 -34.89 25.16
C ASN A 336 41.89 -34.51 24.30
N TRP A 337 41.78 -33.39 23.60
CA TRP A 337 42.88 -32.76 22.90
C TRP A 337 43.53 -31.66 23.76
N GLU A 338 44.76 -31.90 24.21
CA GLU A 338 45.49 -31.07 25.20
C GLU A 338 45.69 -29.60 24.77
N HIS A 339 45.51 -29.26 23.50
CA HIS A 339 45.76 -27.92 22.97
C HIS A 339 44.50 -27.08 22.74
N GLY A 340 43.28 -27.64 22.86
CA GLY A 340 42.06 -26.92 22.48
C GLY A 340 41.81 -25.66 23.30
N TYR A 341 41.99 -25.73 24.63
CA TYR A 341 41.92 -24.55 25.50
C TYR A 341 42.94 -23.48 25.14
N SER A 342 44.17 -23.90 24.80
CA SER A 342 45.24 -23.00 24.40
C SER A 342 44.84 -22.24 23.13
N VAL A 343 44.30 -22.93 22.12
CA VAL A 343 43.81 -22.29 20.89
C VAL A 343 42.75 -21.25 21.19
N ILE A 344 41.76 -21.57 22.03
CA ILE A 344 40.70 -20.63 22.42
C ILE A 344 41.25 -19.42 23.17
N ASN A 345 42.23 -19.61 24.07
CA ASN A 345 42.89 -18.50 24.76
C ASN A 345 43.63 -17.59 23.79
N TYR A 346 44.34 -18.16 22.80
CA TYR A 346 44.96 -17.37 21.74
C TYR A 346 43.91 -16.64 20.91
N MET A 347 42.79 -17.26 20.56
CA MET A 347 41.69 -16.60 19.84
C MET A 347 41.11 -15.41 20.62
N LYS A 348 40.96 -15.54 21.94
CA LYS A 348 40.49 -14.44 22.82
C LYS A 348 41.51 -13.30 22.92
N SER A 349 42.82 -13.60 22.91
CA SER A 349 43.88 -12.58 23.03
C SER A 349 44.33 -11.96 21.71
N THR A 350 44.02 -12.61 20.57
CA THR A 350 44.51 -12.16 19.26
C THR A 350 43.61 -11.07 18.70
N GLU A 351 44.22 -9.94 18.33
CA GLU A 351 43.55 -8.88 17.59
C GLU A 351 43.79 -9.04 16.08
N ILE A 352 42.71 -9.02 15.30
CA ILE A 352 42.75 -9.14 13.84
C ILE A 352 41.82 -8.11 13.19
N ASN A 353 42.09 -7.77 11.93
CA ASN A 353 41.17 -7.03 11.09
C ASN A 353 40.63 -7.96 10.01
N GLY A 354 39.31 -8.05 9.90
CA GLY A 354 38.60 -8.85 8.92
C GLY A 354 37.62 -8.03 8.09
N MET A 355 36.60 -8.69 7.54
CA MET A 355 35.51 -8.04 6.82
C MET A 355 34.66 -7.15 7.74
N THR A 356 34.44 -7.62 8.97
CA THR A 356 33.67 -6.90 10.00
C THR A 356 34.50 -5.87 10.78
N GLY A 357 35.66 -5.46 10.24
CA GLY A 357 36.57 -4.52 10.88
C GLY A 357 37.46 -5.18 11.93
N ALA A 358 37.75 -4.45 13.01
CA ALA A 358 38.56 -4.95 14.11
C ALA A 358 37.80 -6.01 14.92
N ILE A 359 38.48 -7.11 15.23
CA ILE A 359 37.95 -8.22 16.02
C ILE A 359 38.80 -8.34 17.27
N LYS A 360 38.15 -8.12 18.41
CA LYS A 360 38.72 -8.16 19.75
C LYS A 360 37.70 -8.70 20.74
N PHE A 361 38.19 -9.46 21.72
CA PHE A 361 37.36 -10.01 22.80
C PHE A 361 37.71 -9.33 24.13
N ASP A 362 36.72 -9.20 24.99
CA ASP A 362 36.90 -8.76 26.37
C ASP A 362 37.48 -9.89 27.25
N HIS A 363 37.74 -9.58 28.52
CA HIS A 363 38.24 -10.57 29.49
C HIS A 363 37.28 -11.75 29.72
N SER A 364 36.00 -11.59 29.41
CA SER A 364 34.98 -12.62 29.52
C SER A 364 34.82 -13.42 28.21
N GLY A 365 35.57 -13.05 27.17
CA GLY A 365 35.54 -13.69 25.86
C GLY A 365 34.41 -13.22 24.94
N PHE A 366 33.73 -12.09 25.23
CA PHE A 366 32.72 -11.50 24.36
C PHE A 366 33.33 -10.47 23.41
N ARG A 367 32.83 -10.40 22.16
CA ARG A 367 33.14 -9.32 21.23
C ARG A 367 32.34 -8.07 21.60
N SER A 368 32.80 -7.38 22.63
CA SER A 368 32.16 -6.16 23.12
C SER A 368 32.72 -4.89 22.47
N ASP A 369 33.94 -4.93 21.92
CA ASP A 369 34.60 -3.78 21.29
C ASP A 369 34.57 -3.95 19.77
N PHE A 370 33.65 -3.25 19.12
CA PHE A 370 33.45 -3.28 17.68
C PHE A 370 32.95 -1.91 17.19
N ALA A 371 33.20 -1.61 15.93
CA ALA A 371 32.71 -0.42 15.26
C ALA A 371 31.50 -0.75 14.40
N LEU A 372 30.48 0.13 14.41
CA LEU A 372 29.35 0.08 13.48
C LEU A 372 29.29 1.36 12.68
N ASP A 373 28.97 1.25 11.40
CA ASP A 373 28.63 2.39 10.57
C ASP A 373 27.18 2.77 10.79
N ILE A 374 26.93 4.07 11.00
CA ILE A 374 25.60 4.65 10.95
C ILE A 374 25.39 5.19 9.54
N VAL A 375 24.38 4.67 8.85
CA VAL A 375 24.10 4.97 7.44
C VAL A 375 22.74 5.63 7.28
N GLU A 376 22.65 6.69 6.49
CA GLU A 376 21.41 7.41 6.19
C GLU A 376 21.10 7.28 4.70
N LEU A 377 19.82 7.10 4.37
CA LEU A 377 19.36 7.08 2.99
C LEU A 377 19.25 8.51 2.46
N THR A 378 20.03 8.82 1.43
CA THR A 378 20.07 10.13 0.78
C THR A 378 19.53 10.06 -0.65
N PHE A 379 19.01 11.17 -1.15
CA PHE A 379 18.45 11.26 -2.51
C PHE A 379 19.49 11.03 -3.62
N ALA A 380 20.71 11.56 -3.44
CA ALA A 380 21.73 11.61 -4.50
C ALA A 380 22.54 10.31 -4.63
N GLU A 381 23.01 9.75 -3.51
CA GLU A 381 23.96 8.63 -3.50
C GLU A 381 23.37 7.33 -2.91
N GLY A 382 22.09 7.34 -2.51
CA GLY A 382 21.47 6.22 -1.82
C GLY A 382 21.98 6.10 -0.38
N LEU A 383 22.35 4.91 0.06
CA LEU A 383 22.85 4.66 1.42
C LEU A 383 24.25 5.27 1.62
N ARG A 384 24.33 6.29 2.47
CA ARG A 384 25.58 7.00 2.76
C ARG A 384 25.97 6.88 4.23
N LYS A 385 27.26 6.69 4.50
CA LYS A 385 27.81 6.69 5.86
C LYS A 385 27.74 8.10 6.47
N LYS A 386 26.97 8.23 7.55
CA LYS A 386 26.77 9.48 8.32
C LYS A 386 27.73 9.58 9.51
N GLY A 387 28.13 8.44 10.07
CA GLY A 387 29.06 8.39 11.20
C GLY A 387 29.44 6.95 11.56
N SER A 388 30.14 6.82 12.67
CA SER A 388 30.54 5.54 13.25
C SER A 388 30.22 5.50 14.74
N TRP A 389 29.77 4.36 15.23
CA TRP A 389 29.63 4.08 16.65
C TRP A 389 30.75 3.17 17.12
N ASN A 390 31.32 3.46 18.29
CA ASN A 390 32.28 2.60 18.96
C ASN A 390 31.94 2.48 20.45
N SER A 391 32.34 1.38 21.09
CA SER A 391 32.01 1.09 22.49
C SER A 391 32.65 2.05 23.49
N THR A 392 33.80 2.62 23.15
CA THR A 392 34.57 3.55 24.00
C THR A 392 34.14 5.00 23.80
N GLU A 393 34.01 5.45 22.54
CA GLU A 393 33.74 6.84 22.17
C GLU A 393 32.25 7.15 22.00
N GLY A 394 31.39 6.13 21.89
CA GLY A 394 29.97 6.30 21.58
C GLY A 394 29.77 6.65 20.10
N ILE A 395 28.79 7.52 19.82
CA ILE A 395 28.50 7.99 18.46
C ILE A 395 29.49 9.08 18.06
N ASN A 396 30.19 8.86 16.95
CA ASN A 396 30.99 9.87 16.28
C ASN A 396 30.38 10.17 14.91
N LEU A 397 29.69 11.31 14.80
CA LEU A 397 29.11 11.76 13.53
C LEU A 397 30.17 12.49 12.71
N THR A 398 30.51 11.95 11.54
CA THR A 398 31.33 12.66 10.57
C THR A 398 30.44 13.71 9.92
N LEU A 399 30.44 14.93 10.47
CA LEU A 399 29.80 16.11 9.88
C LEU A 399 30.55 16.52 8.60
N SER A 400 30.39 15.75 7.52
CA SER A 400 30.73 16.22 6.18
C SER A 400 29.43 16.34 5.39
N LYS A 401 28.70 17.43 5.60
CA LYS A 401 27.86 17.94 4.51
C LYS A 401 28.83 18.18 3.32
N PRO A 402 28.65 17.55 2.16
CA PRO A 402 29.42 17.93 0.99
C PRO A 402 29.11 19.40 0.69
N GLU A 403 30.13 20.25 0.54
CA GLU A 403 29.99 21.63 0.04
C GLU A 403 29.33 21.69 -1.36
N ASN A 404 29.12 20.54 -2.01
CA ASN A 404 28.55 20.40 -3.36
C ASN A 404 27.19 19.67 -3.38
N GLU A 405 26.56 19.40 -2.24
CA GLU A 405 25.11 19.16 -2.25
C GLU A 405 24.43 20.52 -2.43
N PRO A 406 23.50 20.70 -3.40
CA PRO A 406 22.60 21.83 -3.31
C PRO A 406 21.97 21.74 -1.91
N PRO A 407 22.05 22.81 -1.09
CA PRO A 407 21.53 22.76 0.26
C PRO A 407 20.08 22.26 0.20
N SER A 408 19.59 21.64 1.28
CA SER A 408 18.18 21.26 1.45
C SER A 408 17.18 22.42 1.19
N GLU A 409 17.68 23.63 0.97
CA GLU A 409 17.01 24.80 0.39
C GLU A 409 16.59 24.65 -1.09
N ALA A 410 17.15 23.70 -1.87
CA ALA A 410 16.76 23.50 -3.27
C ALA A 410 15.35 22.91 -3.40
N LEU A 411 14.94 22.05 -2.47
CA LEU A 411 13.59 21.46 -2.38
C LEU A 411 12.66 22.23 -1.43
N SER A 412 13.19 23.05 -0.53
CA SER A 412 12.33 23.92 0.28
C SER A 412 11.64 24.93 -0.64
N LEU A 413 10.31 24.85 -0.68
CA LEU A 413 9.47 25.84 -1.35
C LEU A 413 9.37 27.15 -0.53
N GLN A 414 9.91 27.15 0.70
CA GLN A 414 9.83 28.28 1.60
C GLN A 414 10.48 29.53 1.02
N ASN A 415 9.76 30.65 1.04
CA ASN A 415 10.17 31.96 0.49
C ASN A 415 10.39 32.02 -1.04
N LYS A 416 10.04 30.98 -1.81
CA LYS A 416 9.97 31.07 -3.28
C LYS A 416 8.68 31.78 -3.68
N THR A 417 8.69 32.54 -4.77
CA THR A 417 7.49 33.22 -5.30
C THR A 417 7.11 32.61 -6.64
N PHE A 418 5.93 31.99 -6.71
CA PHE A 418 5.42 31.37 -7.94
C PHE A 418 4.43 32.29 -8.67
N ILE A 419 4.54 32.35 -9.99
CA ILE A 419 3.56 33.00 -10.86
C ILE A 419 2.48 31.97 -11.18
N VAL A 420 1.31 32.16 -10.59
CA VAL A 420 0.18 31.22 -10.70
C VAL A 420 -0.83 31.77 -11.69
N LEU A 421 -1.00 31.06 -12.80
CA LEU A 421 -1.98 31.37 -13.83
C LEU A 421 -3.38 30.94 -13.38
N ILE A 422 -4.35 31.86 -13.46
CA ILE A 422 -5.76 31.61 -13.12
C ILE A 422 -6.68 31.97 -14.29
N SER A 423 -7.86 31.35 -14.32
CA SER A 423 -8.94 31.69 -15.25
C SER A 423 -10.23 32.01 -14.49
N LEU A 424 -11.07 32.88 -15.06
CA LEU A 424 -12.35 33.28 -14.46
C LEU A 424 -13.46 32.29 -14.80
N THR A 425 -13.38 31.09 -14.22
CA THR A 425 -14.43 30.07 -14.33
C THR A 425 -15.11 29.86 -12.98
N PRO A 426 -16.34 30.35 -12.77
CA PRO A 426 -17.08 30.07 -11.54
C PRO A 426 -17.37 28.58 -11.35
N PRO A 427 -17.25 28.00 -10.13
CA PRO A 427 -16.82 28.61 -8.86
C PRO A 427 -15.31 28.52 -8.57
N TYR A 428 -14.49 28.07 -9.52
CA TYR A 428 -13.06 27.84 -9.33
C TYR A 428 -12.26 29.13 -9.23
N GLY A 429 -12.59 30.13 -10.05
CA GLY A 429 -11.97 31.46 -10.03
C GLY A 429 -13.00 32.53 -10.38
N MET A 430 -13.17 33.50 -9.48
CA MET A 430 -14.13 34.60 -9.57
C MET A 430 -13.49 35.90 -9.09
N LEU A 431 -14.06 37.02 -9.50
CA LEU A 431 -13.71 38.34 -8.98
C LEU A 431 -14.57 38.62 -7.75
N LYS A 432 -13.95 39.14 -6.68
CA LYS A 432 -14.70 39.63 -5.52
C LYS A 432 -15.55 40.84 -5.90
N GLU A 433 -16.65 41.07 -5.17
CA GLU A 433 -17.55 42.20 -5.43
C GLU A 433 -16.84 43.57 -5.25
N ASP A 434 -15.91 43.69 -4.30
CA ASP A 434 -15.20 44.94 -3.94
C ASP A 434 -13.88 45.18 -4.70
N ILE A 435 -13.86 44.96 -6.03
CA ILE A 435 -12.65 44.99 -6.88
C ILE A 435 -11.82 46.26 -6.71
N ASN A 436 -12.47 47.43 -6.60
CA ASN A 436 -11.79 48.73 -6.59
C ASN A 436 -11.03 49.03 -5.29
N SER A 437 -11.32 48.31 -4.21
CA SER A 437 -10.68 48.51 -2.90
C SER A 437 -9.49 47.57 -2.66
N LEU A 438 -9.41 46.47 -3.41
CA LEU A 438 -8.46 45.38 -3.21
C LEU A 438 -7.35 45.43 -4.28
N THR A 439 -6.13 45.09 -3.89
CA THR A 439 -4.97 45.08 -4.81
C THR A 439 -4.28 43.71 -4.79
N GLY A 440 -3.62 43.36 -5.90
CA GLY A 440 -2.90 42.09 -6.03
C GLY A 440 -3.82 40.86 -6.03
N ASN A 441 -3.46 39.86 -5.21
CA ASN A 441 -4.11 38.54 -5.15
C ASN A 441 -5.50 38.60 -4.50
N ASP A 442 -5.74 39.55 -3.60
CA ASP A 442 -6.98 39.63 -2.82
C ASP A 442 -8.23 39.93 -3.66
N ARG A 443 -8.05 40.32 -4.93
CA ARG A 443 -9.12 40.61 -5.89
C ARG A 443 -9.89 39.38 -6.35
N TYR A 444 -9.32 38.19 -6.17
CA TYR A 444 -9.89 36.93 -6.63
C TYR A 444 -10.42 36.09 -5.46
N GLU A 445 -11.45 35.30 -5.73
CA GLU A 445 -12.03 34.32 -4.81
C GLU A 445 -12.48 33.07 -5.57
N GLY A 446 -12.64 31.94 -4.88
CA GLY A 446 -13.11 30.69 -5.48
C GLY A 446 -12.27 29.49 -5.05
N LEU A 447 -12.73 28.29 -5.43
CA LEU A 447 -12.13 27.03 -4.96
C LEU A 447 -10.63 26.91 -5.31
N GLY A 448 -10.24 27.27 -6.53
CA GLY A 448 -8.84 27.21 -6.96
C GLY A 448 -7.97 28.23 -6.22
N ILE A 449 -8.54 29.40 -5.91
CA ILE A 449 -7.86 30.46 -5.16
C ILE A 449 -7.60 30.04 -3.71
N ASP A 450 -8.57 29.38 -3.09
CA ASP A 450 -8.45 28.87 -1.72
C ASP A 450 -7.46 27.70 -1.63
N ILE A 451 -7.46 26.80 -2.63
CA ILE A 451 -6.52 25.66 -2.68
C ILE A 451 -5.07 26.15 -2.69
N ILE A 452 -4.71 27.08 -3.59
CA ILE A 452 -3.32 27.56 -3.65
C ILE A 452 -2.93 28.34 -2.40
N HIS A 453 -3.88 29.02 -1.76
CA HIS A 453 -3.66 29.70 -0.50
C HIS A 453 -3.31 28.70 0.63
N GLU A 454 -4.09 27.63 0.77
CA GLU A 454 -3.81 26.58 1.76
C GLU A 454 -2.48 25.86 1.47
N LEU A 455 -2.18 25.58 0.19
CA LEU A 455 -0.89 25.00 -0.20
C LEU A 455 0.29 25.92 0.15
N SER A 456 0.12 27.23 -0.04
CA SER A 456 1.10 28.24 0.34
C SER A 456 1.34 28.27 1.86
N LEU A 457 0.28 28.15 2.67
CA LEU A 457 0.39 28.07 4.13
C LEU A 457 1.09 26.78 4.61
N MET A 458 0.80 25.64 3.98
CA MET A 458 1.41 24.35 4.33
C MET A 458 2.90 24.30 3.97
N ASN A 459 3.27 24.82 2.80
CA ASN A 459 4.61 24.65 2.23
C ASN A 459 5.50 25.90 2.36
N GLY A 460 4.94 27.04 2.79
CA GLY A 460 5.64 28.29 3.05
C GLY A 460 6.11 29.08 1.82
N PHE A 461 5.57 28.82 0.63
CA PHE A 461 5.88 29.59 -0.59
C PHE A 461 4.96 30.81 -0.73
N ASN A 462 5.43 31.83 -1.43
CA ASN A 462 4.64 32.98 -1.86
C ASN A 462 4.14 32.77 -3.30
N TYR A 463 3.07 33.46 -3.69
CA TYR A 463 2.55 33.37 -5.05
C TYR A 463 1.95 34.69 -5.52
N THR A 464 1.89 34.90 -6.83
CA THR A 464 1.20 36.02 -7.47
C THR A 464 0.29 35.52 -8.57
N PHE A 465 -0.94 36.02 -8.61
CA PHE A 465 -1.88 35.63 -9.65
C PHE A 465 -1.65 36.38 -10.96
N HIS A 466 -1.59 35.62 -12.05
CA HIS A 466 -1.64 36.14 -13.41
C HIS A 466 -2.92 35.67 -14.08
N LEU A 467 -3.77 36.61 -14.48
CA LEU A 467 -5.04 36.30 -15.12
C LEU A 467 -4.81 35.95 -16.60
N HIS A 468 -5.19 34.74 -17.00
CA HIS A 468 -5.29 34.42 -18.41
C HIS A 468 -6.58 35.01 -18.98
N HIS A 469 -6.47 35.86 -20.01
CA HIS A 469 -7.61 36.55 -20.61
C HIS A 469 -8.53 35.61 -21.40
N ASP A 470 -7.99 34.52 -21.95
CA ASP A 470 -8.78 33.52 -22.65
C ASP A 470 -9.25 32.44 -21.66
N THR A 471 -10.48 31.95 -21.80
CA THR A 471 -11.04 30.85 -20.99
C THR A 471 -10.63 29.46 -21.51
N ARG A 472 -9.61 29.40 -22.37
CA ARG A 472 -9.16 28.17 -23.03
C ARG A 472 -8.13 27.48 -22.15
N SER A 473 -8.39 26.22 -21.78
CA SER A 473 -7.45 25.42 -21.00
C SER A 473 -6.18 25.10 -21.80
N GLY A 474 -6.33 24.85 -23.10
CA GLY A 474 -5.23 24.59 -24.03
C GLY A 474 -5.45 23.32 -24.85
N ASN A 475 -5.24 23.44 -26.16
CA ASN A 475 -5.25 22.37 -27.13
C ASN A 475 -4.01 22.46 -28.04
N PRO A 476 -3.51 21.32 -28.52
CA PRO A 476 -2.41 21.31 -29.46
C PRO A 476 -2.91 21.72 -30.84
N GLU A 477 -2.29 22.73 -31.43
CA GLU A 477 -2.43 23.10 -32.83
C GLU A 477 -1.17 22.68 -33.58
N LEU A 478 -1.30 22.26 -34.84
CA LEU A 478 -0.16 21.93 -35.69
C LEU A 478 0.27 23.18 -36.45
N ASP A 479 1.52 23.59 -36.28
CA ASP A 479 2.11 24.64 -37.09
C ASP A 479 2.34 24.15 -38.54
N LYS A 480 2.64 25.08 -39.45
CA LYS A 480 2.94 24.83 -40.87
C LYS A 480 4.09 23.84 -41.08
N ASP A 481 5.01 23.76 -40.12
CA ASP A 481 6.16 22.86 -40.11
C ASP A 481 5.87 21.50 -39.44
N GLY A 482 4.63 21.26 -39.00
CA GLY A 482 4.20 20.04 -38.32
C GLY A 482 4.54 19.96 -36.82
N ALA A 483 5.12 21.04 -36.25
CA ALA A 483 5.38 21.16 -34.83
C ALA A 483 4.07 21.42 -34.05
N ARG A 484 3.93 20.80 -32.88
CA ARG A 484 2.78 21.01 -31.98
C ARG A 484 2.99 22.29 -31.18
N ILE A 485 2.12 23.27 -31.36
CA ILE A 485 2.08 24.51 -30.59
C ILE A 485 0.85 24.47 -29.70
N TRP A 486 1.04 24.72 -28.41
CA TRP A 486 -0.05 24.76 -27.44
C TRP A 486 -0.61 26.18 -27.29
N ASN A 487 -1.94 26.28 -27.31
CA ASN A 487 -2.65 27.50 -26.96
C ASN A 487 -3.15 27.45 -25.50
N GLY A 488 -3.81 28.52 -25.04
CA GLY A 488 -4.44 28.60 -23.72
C GLY A 488 -3.45 28.53 -22.55
N MET A 489 -3.95 28.17 -21.38
CA MET A 489 -3.16 28.10 -20.15
C MET A 489 -1.97 27.13 -20.23
N ILE A 490 -2.14 25.98 -20.90
CA ILE A 490 -1.05 25.01 -21.09
C ILE A 490 0.08 25.61 -21.93
N GLY A 491 -0.25 26.37 -22.97
CA GLY A 491 0.76 27.06 -23.79
C GLY A 491 1.56 28.11 -23.01
N GLU A 492 0.95 28.78 -22.03
CA GLU A 492 1.65 29.75 -21.15
C GLU A 492 2.63 29.06 -20.21
N VAL A 493 2.27 27.89 -19.66
CA VAL A 493 3.14 27.09 -18.78
C VAL A 493 4.31 26.50 -19.56
N ILE A 494 4.07 25.92 -20.75
CA ILE A 494 5.14 25.39 -21.63
C ILE A 494 6.09 26.50 -22.07
N ALA A 495 5.59 27.72 -22.28
CA ALA A 495 6.40 28.88 -22.64
C ALA A 495 7.11 29.53 -21.44
N GLU A 496 7.05 28.93 -20.24
CA GLU A 496 7.65 29.42 -19.00
C GLU A 496 7.21 30.84 -18.62
N ARG A 497 6.01 31.25 -19.03
CA ARG A 497 5.42 32.56 -18.68
C ARG A 497 4.66 32.53 -17.35
N ALA A 498 4.31 31.33 -16.90
CA ALA A 498 3.78 31.04 -15.57
C ALA A 498 4.39 29.74 -15.06
N ASP A 499 4.61 29.64 -13.75
CA ASP A 499 5.23 28.46 -13.12
C ASP A 499 4.20 27.35 -12.87
N LEU A 500 2.94 27.73 -12.64
CA LEU A 500 1.83 26.84 -12.34
C LEU A 500 0.55 27.40 -12.94
N ALA A 501 -0.37 26.54 -13.37
CA ALA A 501 -1.74 26.93 -13.68
C ALA A 501 -2.72 26.24 -12.72
N ILE A 502 -3.65 27.02 -12.14
CA ILE A 502 -4.74 26.50 -11.32
C ILE A 502 -6.09 26.98 -11.86
N ALA A 503 -6.84 26.04 -12.42
CA ALA A 503 -8.15 26.24 -13.00
C ALA A 503 -8.85 24.87 -13.17
N ASP A 504 -10.02 24.86 -13.79
CA ASP A 504 -10.77 23.67 -14.19
C ASP A 504 -10.15 22.96 -15.42
N ILE A 505 -8.87 22.57 -15.30
CA ILE A 505 -8.14 21.92 -16.39
C ILE A 505 -8.35 20.40 -16.32
N THR A 506 -9.09 19.86 -17.28
CA THR A 506 -9.23 18.40 -17.43
C THR A 506 -7.90 17.75 -17.81
N ILE A 507 -7.48 16.75 -17.03
CA ILE A 507 -6.31 15.92 -17.36
C ILE A 507 -6.68 15.02 -18.55
N THR A 508 -5.96 15.14 -19.67
CA THR A 508 -6.13 14.30 -20.85
C THR A 508 -4.79 13.73 -21.28
N ARG A 509 -4.81 12.58 -21.98
CA ARG A 509 -3.59 11.93 -22.47
C ARG A 509 -2.73 12.86 -23.32
N GLU A 510 -3.34 13.70 -24.16
CA GLU A 510 -2.57 14.63 -25.01
C GLU A 510 -1.86 15.71 -24.19
N ARG A 511 -2.48 16.19 -23.10
CA ARG A 511 -1.91 17.23 -22.23
C ARG A 511 -0.79 16.66 -21.37
N GLU A 512 -1.02 15.49 -20.77
CA GLU A 512 -0.05 14.80 -19.89
C GLU A 512 1.25 14.40 -20.61
N MET A 513 1.23 14.31 -21.94
CA MET A 513 2.43 14.05 -22.73
C MET A 513 3.41 15.22 -22.76
N ASP A 514 2.93 16.46 -22.63
CA ASP A 514 3.74 17.68 -22.81
C ASP A 514 3.84 18.52 -21.53
N VAL A 515 2.95 18.32 -20.55
CA VAL A 515 3.01 18.96 -19.22
C VAL A 515 2.71 17.95 -18.10
N ASP A 516 3.36 18.15 -16.95
CA ASP A 516 3.09 17.36 -15.75
C ASP A 516 1.84 17.85 -15.03
N PHE A 517 1.05 16.90 -14.52
CA PHE A 517 -0.11 17.17 -13.65
C PHE A 517 0.14 16.66 -12.24
N THR A 518 -0.50 17.30 -11.26
CA THR A 518 -0.65 16.74 -9.92
C THR A 518 -1.67 15.60 -9.91
N MET A 519 -1.77 14.88 -8.79
CA MET A 519 -2.89 13.97 -8.58
C MET A 519 -4.21 14.76 -8.64
N PRO A 520 -5.24 14.27 -9.33
CA PRO A 520 -6.50 14.98 -9.47
C PRO A 520 -7.13 15.23 -8.10
N PHE A 521 -7.46 16.49 -7.80
CA PHE A 521 -8.10 16.88 -6.53
C PHE A 521 -9.63 16.71 -6.56
N MET A 522 -10.22 16.50 -7.75
CA MET A 522 -11.66 16.34 -7.94
C MET A 522 -11.93 15.36 -9.10
N ASN A 523 -12.82 14.38 -8.85
CA ASN A 523 -13.25 13.42 -9.87
C ASN A 523 -14.59 13.85 -10.46
N LEU A 524 -14.68 13.93 -11.78
CA LEU A 524 -15.87 14.37 -12.52
C LEU A 524 -16.04 13.59 -13.83
N GLY A 525 -17.22 13.72 -14.44
CA GLY A 525 -17.52 13.13 -15.74
C GLY A 525 -18.28 14.08 -16.66
N ILE A 526 -18.40 13.72 -17.94
CA ILE A 526 -19.23 14.45 -18.90
C ILE A 526 -20.70 14.13 -18.59
N SER A 527 -21.53 15.17 -18.45
CA SER A 527 -22.96 15.04 -18.25
C SER A 527 -23.72 16.04 -19.14
N VAL A 528 -25.04 16.06 -19.06
CA VAL A 528 -25.92 16.82 -19.95
C VAL A 528 -26.75 17.81 -19.16
N LEU A 529 -26.55 19.09 -19.42
CA LEU A 529 -27.40 20.15 -18.88
C LEU A 529 -28.57 20.40 -19.82
N TYR A 530 -29.80 20.34 -19.31
CA TYR A 530 -30.99 20.71 -20.08
C TYR A 530 -32.01 21.44 -19.22
N LYS A 531 -32.97 22.10 -19.88
CA LYS A 531 -34.03 22.82 -19.17
C LYS A 531 -34.98 21.85 -18.49
N LYS A 532 -35.26 22.10 -17.22
CA LYS A 532 -36.25 21.35 -16.45
C LYS A 532 -37.60 21.44 -17.14
N PRO A 533 -38.21 20.30 -17.50
CA PRO A 533 -39.46 20.29 -18.23
C PRO A 533 -40.57 20.95 -17.40
N THR A 534 -41.29 21.87 -18.04
CA THR A 534 -42.42 22.56 -17.41
C THR A 534 -43.61 21.62 -17.27
N LYS A 535 -44.43 21.87 -16.23
CA LYS A 535 -45.63 21.10 -15.95
C LYS A 535 -46.56 21.11 -17.17
N LEU A 536 -46.90 19.93 -17.69
CA LEU A 536 -47.96 19.80 -18.69
C LEU A 536 -49.29 20.22 -18.04
N PRO A 537 -50.13 21.02 -18.73
CA PRO A 537 -51.47 21.30 -18.22
C PRO A 537 -52.25 19.98 -18.10
N PRO A 538 -53.06 19.80 -17.03
CA PRO A 538 -53.84 18.58 -16.88
C PRO A 538 -54.79 18.40 -18.06
N SER A 539 -54.90 17.16 -18.56
CA SER A 539 -55.82 16.84 -19.65
C SER A 539 -57.28 16.96 -19.18
N LEU A 540 -58.21 17.26 -20.10
CA LEU A 540 -59.64 17.43 -19.79
C LEU A 540 -60.28 16.21 -19.10
N PHE A 541 -59.73 15.01 -19.32
CA PHE A 541 -60.21 13.74 -18.76
C PHE A 541 -59.37 13.21 -17.60
N SER A 542 -58.59 14.07 -16.93
CA SER A 542 -57.74 13.69 -15.79
C SER A 542 -58.52 12.99 -14.66
N PHE A 543 -59.81 13.29 -14.48
CA PHE A 543 -60.65 12.62 -13.46
C PHE A 543 -60.88 11.11 -13.70
N LEU A 544 -60.61 10.60 -14.90
CA LEU A 544 -60.70 9.16 -15.21
C LEU A 544 -59.38 8.40 -14.94
N SER A 545 -58.26 9.11 -14.75
CA SER A 545 -56.93 8.52 -14.50
C SER A 545 -56.78 7.69 -13.21
N PRO A 546 -57.56 7.89 -12.12
CA PRO A 546 -57.38 7.12 -10.88
C PRO A 546 -57.59 5.61 -11.02
N PHE A 547 -58.28 5.19 -12.08
CA PHE A 547 -58.43 3.79 -12.47
C PHE A 547 -57.94 3.58 -13.90
N THR A 548 -57.31 2.43 -14.14
CA THR A 548 -56.92 2.02 -15.49
C THR A 548 -58.17 1.78 -16.33
N TYR A 549 -58.02 1.87 -17.66
CA TYR A 549 -59.10 1.62 -18.61
C TYR A 549 -59.73 0.23 -18.41
N GLU A 550 -58.94 -0.76 -17.99
CA GLU A 550 -59.39 -2.12 -17.70
C GLU A 550 -60.37 -2.17 -16.52
N VAL A 551 -60.07 -1.48 -15.42
CA VAL A 551 -60.91 -1.45 -14.21
C VAL A 551 -62.27 -0.81 -14.51
N TRP A 552 -62.30 0.24 -15.33
CA TRP A 552 -63.55 0.85 -15.78
C TRP A 552 -64.43 -0.14 -16.55
N TRP A 553 -63.85 -0.93 -17.44
CA TRP A 553 -64.60 -1.96 -18.16
C TRP A 553 -65.12 -3.07 -17.23
N TYR A 554 -64.31 -3.53 -16.27
CA TYR A 554 -64.77 -4.50 -15.27
C TYR A 554 -65.89 -3.94 -14.39
N MET A 555 -65.87 -2.66 -14.07
CA MET A 555 -66.91 -1.99 -13.28
C MET A 555 -68.25 -1.97 -14.03
N ILE A 556 -68.23 -1.64 -15.32
CA ILE A 556 -69.43 -1.67 -16.17
C ILE A 556 -69.97 -3.10 -16.28
N ALA A 557 -69.09 -4.09 -16.47
CA ALA A 557 -69.48 -5.49 -16.55
C ALA A 557 -70.10 -6.01 -15.23
N ALA A 558 -69.49 -5.67 -14.09
CA ALA A 558 -69.99 -6.03 -12.76
C ALA A 558 -71.34 -5.37 -12.46
N TYR A 559 -71.51 -4.09 -12.82
CA TYR A 559 -72.78 -3.38 -12.70
C TYR A 559 -73.91 -4.07 -13.47
N LEU A 560 -73.69 -4.42 -14.73
CA LEU A 560 -74.68 -5.13 -15.54
C LEU A 560 -74.96 -6.53 -14.98
N GLY A 561 -73.92 -7.26 -14.60
CA GLY A 561 -74.04 -8.62 -14.05
C GLY A 561 -74.86 -8.68 -12.76
N VAL A 562 -74.60 -7.79 -11.80
CA VAL A 562 -75.34 -7.74 -10.54
C VAL A 562 -76.78 -7.27 -10.74
N SER A 563 -77.03 -6.35 -11.68
CA SER A 563 -78.38 -5.90 -12.02
C SER A 563 -79.24 -7.04 -12.59
N ILE A 564 -78.66 -7.85 -13.46
CA ILE A 564 -79.32 -9.04 -14.01
C ILE A 564 -79.52 -10.10 -12.91
N LEU A 565 -78.52 -10.29 -12.04
CA LEU A 565 -78.61 -11.23 -10.92
C LEU A 565 -79.76 -10.88 -9.96
N LEU A 566 -79.89 -9.60 -9.58
CA LEU A 566 -80.97 -9.12 -8.72
C LEU A 566 -82.33 -9.24 -9.41
N PHE A 567 -82.42 -8.97 -10.72
CA PHE A 567 -83.65 -9.19 -11.48
C PHE A 567 -84.10 -10.66 -11.46
N ILE A 568 -83.17 -11.60 -11.70
CA ILE A 568 -83.46 -13.04 -11.69
C ILE A 568 -83.84 -13.51 -10.28
N MET A 569 -83.05 -13.17 -9.27
CA MET A 569 -83.29 -13.55 -7.88
C MET A 569 -84.60 -12.96 -7.35
N GLY A 570 -84.91 -11.71 -7.71
CA GLY A 570 -86.15 -11.04 -7.36
C GLY A 570 -87.37 -11.77 -7.93
N ARG A 571 -87.31 -12.26 -9.17
CA ARG A 571 -88.42 -12.99 -9.80
C ARG A 571 -88.61 -14.40 -9.26
N ILE A 572 -87.53 -15.10 -8.91
CA ILE A 572 -87.58 -16.48 -8.40
C ILE A 572 -88.03 -16.53 -6.93
N SER A 573 -87.68 -15.52 -6.13
CA SER A 573 -87.95 -15.53 -4.68
C SER A 573 -89.42 -15.17 -4.40
N PRO A 574 -90.24 -16.11 -3.87
CA PRO A 574 -91.67 -15.85 -3.64
C PRO A 574 -91.94 -14.71 -2.65
N SER A 575 -91.02 -14.47 -1.72
CA SER A 575 -91.13 -13.42 -0.70
C SER A 575 -90.93 -11.99 -1.24
N GLU A 576 -90.48 -11.81 -2.48
CA GLU A 576 -90.42 -10.49 -3.15
C GLU A 576 -91.73 -10.11 -3.85
N TRP A 577 -92.66 -11.07 -3.99
CA TRP A 577 -93.96 -10.84 -4.57
C TRP A 577 -94.91 -10.35 -3.48
N THR A 578 -95.13 -9.04 -3.45
CA THR A 578 -95.96 -8.39 -2.43
C THR A 578 -97.37 -8.14 -2.94
N ASN A 579 -98.34 -8.26 -2.04
CA ASN A 579 -99.71 -7.85 -2.32
C ASN A 579 -99.81 -6.31 -2.23
N PRO A 580 -100.15 -5.61 -3.32
CA PRO A 580 -100.33 -4.16 -3.29
C PRO A 580 -101.51 -3.70 -2.42
N TYR A 581 -102.47 -4.58 -2.11
CA TYR A 581 -103.65 -4.29 -1.29
C TYR A 581 -103.71 -5.17 -0.03
N PRO A 582 -103.14 -4.74 1.10
CA PRO A 582 -103.03 -5.55 2.32
C PRO A 582 -104.36 -5.92 3.00
N CYS A 583 -105.50 -5.39 2.52
CA CYS A 583 -106.84 -5.68 3.05
C CYS A 583 -107.55 -6.84 2.32
N ILE A 584 -106.91 -7.43 1.29
CA ILE A 584 -107.47 -8.54 0.51
C ILE A 584 -106.52 -9.74 0.70
N ASP A 585 -106.99 -10.81 1.35
CA ASP A 585 -106.15 -11.96 1.68
C ASP A 585 -105.72 -12.78 0.43
N GLU A 586 -106.51 -12.76 -0.65
CA GLU A 586 -106.21 -13.44 -1.94
C GLU A 586 -106.28 -12.44 -3.12
N PRO A 587 -105.18 -11.74 -3.47
CA PRO A 587 -105.15 -10.83 -4.61
C PRO A 587 -105.06 -11.57 -5.96
N GLU A 588 -105.68 -11.01 -7.01
CA GLU A 588 -105.58 -11.56 -8.38
C GLU A 588 -104.17 -11.47 -8.98
N ASN A 589 -103.37 -10.48 -8.58
CA ASN A 589 -102.00 -10.28 -9.07
C ASN A 589 -101.08 -9.83 -7.92
N LEU A 590 -99.89 -10.43 -7.85
CA LEU A 590 -98.81 -9.97 -6.97
C LEU A 590 -97.86 -9.07 -7.75
N GLU A 591 -97.37 -8.00 -7.12
CA GLU A 591 -96.41 -7.08 -7.73
C GLU A 591 -95.00 -7.32 -7.19
N ASN A 592 -94.02 -7.26 -8.09
CA ASN A 592 -92.61 -7.40 -7.77
C ASN A 592 -91.89 -6.10 -8.12
N GLN A 593 -91.16 -5.54 -7.16
CA GLN A 593 -90.48 -4.25 -7.29
C GLN A 593 -89.23 -4.34 -8.19
N PHE A 594 -88.64 -5.52 -8.37
CA PHE A 594 -87.46 -5.75 -9.22
C PHE A 594 -87.86 -6.02 -10.67
N SER A 595 -88.14 -4.96 -11.42
CA SER A 595 -88.07 -4.96 -12.89
C SER A 595 -86.61 -4.83 -13.36
N LEU A 596 -86.29 -5.12 -14.62
CA LEU A 596 -84.91 -4.96 -15.13
C LEU A 596 -84.44 -3.50 -14.99
N ASN A 597 -85.30 -2.54 -15.32
CA ASN A 597 -85.02 -1.11 -15.16
C ASN A 597 -84.84 -0.72 -13.69
N ASN A 598 -85.70 -1.23 -12.81
CA ASN A 598 -85.61 -0.97 -11.37
C ASN A 598 -84.35 -1.60 -10.76
N SER A 599 -83.93 -2.76 -11.25
CA SER A 599 -82.71 -3.45 -10.81
C SER A 599 -81.45 -2.69 -11.25
N LEU A 600 -81.43 -2.18 -12.48
CA LEU A 600 -80.36 -1.28 -12.97
C LEU A 600 -80.34 0.04 -12.20
N TRP A 601 -81.51 0.60 -11.90
CA TRP A 601 -81.62 1.84 -11.11
C TRP A 601 -81.11 1.65 -9.68
N PHE A 602 -81.46 0.53 -9.05
CA PHE A 602 -81.02 0.17 -7.70
C PHE A 602 -79.50 0.00 -7.62
N THR A 603 -78.89 -0.72 -8.57
CA THR A 603 -77.44 -0.94 -8.60
C THR A 603 -76.67 0.34 -8.93
N LEU A 604 -77.20 1.19 -9.82
CA LEU A 604 -76.61 2.49 -10.15
C LEU A 604 -76.64 3.46 -8.97
N GLY A 605 -77.78 3.55 -8.27
CA GLY A 605 -77.93 4.36 -7.06
C GLY A 605 -76.97 3.94 -5.94
N SER A 606 -76.61 2.64 -5.91
CA SER A 606 -75.61 2.09 -4.98
C SER A 606 -74.17 2.50 -5.33
N ILE A 607 -73.84 2.66 -6.62
CA ILE A 607 -72.52 3.19 -7.06
C ILE A 607 -72.42 4.68 -6.75
N MET A 608 -73.48 5.45 -6.99
CA MET A 608 -73.51 6.90 -6.76
C MET A 608 -73.69 7.30 -5.28
N GLN A 609 -73.81 6.33 -4.36
CA GLN A 609 -74.04 6.53 -2.92
C GLN A 609 -75.32 7.33 -2.57
N GLN A 610 -76.31 7.37 -3.47
CA GLN A 610 -77.55 8.15 -3.27
C GLN A 610 -78.70 7.31 -2.69
N GLY A 611 -78.53 5.98 -2.61
CA GLY A 611 -79.60 5.07 -2.18
C GLY A 611 -80.69 4.91 -3.24
N SER A 612 -81.62 3.99 -3.00
CA SER A 612 -82.78 3.75 -3.87
C SER A 612 -84.02 3.61 -2.99
N GLU A 613 -85.17 4.02 -3.50
CA GLU A 613 -86.47 3.80 -2.84
C GLU A 613 -86.86 2.31 -2.84
N ILE A 614 -86.24 1.50 -3.70
CA ILE A 614 -86.49 0.06 -3.82
C ILE A 614 -85.64 -0.68 -2.79
N ALA A 615 -86.28 -1.45 -1.93
CA ALA A 615 -85.60 -2.21 -0.87
C ALA A 615 -85.84 -3.73 -1.05
N PRO A 616 -84.79 -4.57 -1.13
CA PRO A 616 -84.95 -6.01 -1.21
C PRO A 616 -85.59 -6.58 0.07
N ILE A 617 -86.55 -7.48 -0.09
CA ILE A 617 -87.33 -8.07 1.01
C ILE A 617 -86.82 -9.48 1.33
N ALA A 618 -86.52 -10.29 0.31
CA ALA A 618 -86.04 -11.66 0.48
C ALA A 618 -84.63 -11.71 1.07
N VAL A 619 -84.33 -12.80 1.78
CA VAL A 619 -83.00 -13.02 2.36
C VAL A 619 -81.92 -13.14 1.27
N SER A 620 -82.24 -13.80 0.16
CA SER A 620 -81.35 -14.01 -0.99
C SER A 620 -80.96 -12.70 -1.68
N THR A 621 -81.93 -11.85 -2.01
CA THR A 621 -81.74 -10.55 -2.64
C THR A 621 -81.06 -9.56 -1.70
N ARG A 622 -81.38 -9.58 -0.40
CA ARG A 622 -80.68 -8.78 0.63
C ARG A 622 -79.20 -9.16 0.72
N MET A 623 -78.87 -10.45 0.67
CA MET A 623 -77.48 -10.89 0.72
C MET A 623 -76.71 -10.44 -0.53
N ALA A 624 -77.29 -10.58 -1.73
CA ALA A 624 -76.71 -10.10 -2.97
C ALA A 624 -76.51 -8.56 -2.97
N ALA A 625 -77.51 -7.81 -2.51
CA ALA A 625 -77.43 -6.36 -2.37
C ALA A 625 -76.37 -5.94 -1.33
N SER A 626 -76.24 -6.68 -0.23
CA SER A 626 -75.22 -6.40 0.80
C SER A 626 -73.79 -6.61 0.28
N VAL A 627 -73.56 -7.66 -0.51
CA VAL A 627 -72.26 -7.90 -1.17
C VAL A 627 -71.97 -6.81 -2.20
N TRP A 628 -72.98 -6.40 -2.97
CA TRP A 628 -72.86 -5.29 -3.92
C TRP A 628 -72.52 -3.98 -3.22
N TRP A 629 -73.21 -3.63 -2.13
CA TRP A 629 -72.93 -2.43 -1.35
C TRP A 629 -71.53 -2.43 -0.74
N PHE A 630 -71.05 -3.59 -0.27
CA PHE A 630 -69.68 -3.71 0.21
C PHE A 630 -68.65 -3.50 -0.93
N PHE A 631 -68.92 -4.08 -2.10
CA PHE A 631 -68.08 -3.87 -3.29
C PHE A 631 -68.07 -2.40 -3.74
N THR A 632 -69.23 -1.75 -3.84
CA THR A 632 -69.31 -0.34 -4.27
C THR A 632 -68.65 0.59 -3.26
N LEU A 633 -68.77 0.31 -1.95
CA LEU A 633 -68.06 1.04 -0.90
C LEU A 633 -66.55 0.98 -1.12
N ILE A 634 -65.98 -0.23 -1.30
CA ILE A 634 -64.53 -0.39 -1.55
C ILE A 634 -64.11 0.37 -2.81
N MET A 635 -64.87 0.24 -3.90
CA MET A 635 -64.52 0.87 -5.17
C MET A 635 -64.56 2.40 -5.09
N VAL A 636 -65.59 2.99 -4.48
CA VAL A 636 -65.65 4.45 -4.34
C VAL A 636 -64.57 4.95 -3.38
N SER A 637 -64.34 4.27 -2.25
CA SER A 637 -63.24 4.62 -1.34
C SER A 637 -61.88 4.55 -2.03
N SER A 638 -61.60 3.51 -2.82
CA SER A 638 -60.35 3.41 -3.59
C SER A 638 -60.23 4.49 -4.65
N TYR A 639 -61.31 4.85 -5.34
CA TYR A 639 -61.31 5.95 -6.30
C TYR A 639 -60.96 7.28 -5.63
N THR A 640 -61.62 7.58 -4.50
CA THR A 640 -61.37 8.83 -3.76
C THR A 640 -59.94 8.89 -3.21
N ALA A 641 -59.38 7.76 -2.74
CA ALA A 641 -58.00 7.68 -2.26
C ALA A 641 -56.99 7.88 -3.40
N ASN A 642 -57.17 7.22 -4.55
CA ASN A 642 -56.27 7.35 -5.69
C ASN A 642 -56.36 8.73 -6.34
N LEU A 643 -57.56 9.32 -6.41
CA LEU A 643 -57.75 10.68 -6.90
C LEU A 643 -57.02 11.69 -5.99
N ALA A 644 -57.15 11.54 -4.67
CA ALA A 644 -56.42 12.37 -3.72
C ALA A 644 -54.90 12.22 -3.90
N ALA A 645 -54.40 10.99 -4.03
CA ALA A 645 -52.98 10.73 -4.27
C ALA A 645 -52.49 11.36 -5.59
N PHE A 646 -53.25 11.22 -6.68
CA PHE A 646 -52.93 11.76 -8.00
C PHE A 646 -52.89 13.30 -8.01
N LEU A 647 -53.76 13.95 -7.23
CA LEU A 647 -53.74 15.40 -7.06
C LEU A 647 -52.56 15.89 -6.19
N THR A 648 -51.99 15.02 -5.35
CA THR A 648 -50.85 15.38 -4.49
C THR A 648 -49.49 15.09 -5.11
N VAL A 649 -49.39 14.07 -5.98
CA VAL A 649 -48.11 13.63 -6.56
C VAL A 649 -48.12 13.84 -8.07
N GLU A 650 -47.49 14.93 -8.51
CA GLU A 650 -47.24 15.22 -9.92
C GLU A 650 -45.85 14.66 -10.30
N ILE A 651 -45.81 13.66 -11.18
CA ILE A 651 -44.54 13.11 -11.68
C ILE A 651 -44.02 14.04 -12.79
N PRO A 652 -42.80 14.62 -12.65
CA PRO A 652 -42.22 15.41 -13.73
C PRO A 652 -41.96 14.52 -14.95
N PHE A 653 -42.31 15.03 -16.14
CA PHE A 653 -41.88 14.42 -17.41
C PHE A 653 -40.35 14.45 -17.48
N GLN A 654 -39.70 13.39 -17.96
CA GLN A 654 -38.25 13.41 -18.26
C GLN A 654 -38.10 13.44 -19.78
N ALA A 655 -37.30 14.38 -20.31
CA ALA A 655 -37.18 14.59 -21.75
C ALA A 655 -36.45 13.46 -22.47
N PHE A 656 -35.43 12.86 -21.84
CA PHE A 656 -34.69 11.69 -22.29
C PHE A 656 -34.08 10.99 -21.06
N ARG A 657 -33.79 9.68 -21.16
CA ARG A 657 -33.20 8.91 -20.05
C ARG A 657 -31.71 8.68 -20.24
N SER A 658 -31.26 8.55 -21.48
CA SER A 658 -29.84 8.33 -21.79
C SER A 658 -29.36 9.20 -22.95
N VAL A 659 -28.04 9.25 -23.11
CA VAL A 659 -27.40 9.98 -24.21
C VAL A 659 -27.70 9.31 -25.56
N GLU A 660 -27.90 7.99 -25.58
CA GLU A 660 -28.35 7.25 -26.78
C GLU A 660 -29.76 7.68 -27.20
N ASP A 661 -30.67 7.91 -26.24
CA ASP A 661 -32.01 8.42 -26.55
C ASP A 661 -31.94 9.81 -27.17
N LEU A 662 -31.02 10.66 -26.69
CA LEU A 662 -30.77 11.99 -27.22
C LEU A 662 -30.15 11.95 -28.63
N ALA A 663 -29.24 11.01 -28.88
CA ALA A 663 -28.58 10.85 -30.18
C ALA A 663 -29.50 10.23 -31.26
N ASN A 664 -30.45 9.38 -30.89
CA ASN A 664 -31.30 8.63 -31.83
C ASN A 664 -32.67 9.28 -32.11
N GLN A 665 -32.90 10.54 -31.70
CA GLN A 665 -34.18 11.24 -31.90
C GLN A 665 -34.50 11.44 -33.40
N ASN A 666 -35.63 10.91 -33.85
CA ASN A 666 -36.13 11.07 -35.23
C ASN A 666 -37.63 11.44 -35.22
N PRO A 667 -38.03 12.69 -35.54
CA PRO A 667 -37.21 13.87 -35.88
C PRO A 667 -36.49 14.45 -34.67
N GLN A 668 -35.43 15.22 -34.91
CA GLN A 668 -34.60 15.82 -33.85
C GLN A 668 -35.35 16.97 -33.17
N VAL A 669 -35.78 16.76 -31.92
CA VAL A 669 -36.59 17.72 -31.15
C VAL A 669 -35.72 18.59 -30.24
N ILE A 670 -34.61 18.04 -29.75
CA ILE A 670 -33.65 18.71 -28.86
C ILE A 670 -32.29 18.73 -29.55
N SER A 671 -31.76 19.92 -29.80
CA SER A 671 -30.40 20.09 -30.31
C SER A 671 -29.40 19.93 -29.18
N TYR A 672 -28.17 19.50 -29.48
CA TYR A 672 -27.13 19.33 -28.48
C TYR A 672 -25.74 19.76 -28.95
N GLY A 673 -24.89 20.19 -28.02
CA GLY A 673 -23.55 20.69 -28.31
C GLY A 673 -22.68 20.85 -27.06
N ALA A 674 -21.44 21.30 -27.25
CA ALA A 674 -20.42 21.43 -26.20
C ALA A 674 -19.61 22.72 -26.39
N LYS A 675 -18.74 23.07 -25.43
CA LYS A 675 -17.80 24.19 -25.55
C LYS A 675 -16.78 23.94 -26.67
N THR A 676 -16.61 24.92 -27.57
CA THR A 676 -15.65 24.88 -28.67
C THR A 676 -14.23 24.81 -28.14
N GLY A 677 -13.45 23.82 -28.58
CA GLY A 677 -12.10 23.58 -28.07
C GLY A 677 -12.08 23.16 -26.59
N GLY A 678 -13.20 22.72 -26.02
CA GLY A 678 -13.23 22.09 -24.70
C GLY A 678 -12.74 20.64 -24.76
N ALA A 679 -12.32 20.11 -23.60
CA ALA A 679 -11.94 18.70 -23.48
C ALA A 679 -13.12 17.77 -23.84
N THR A 680 -14.34 18.15 -23.46
CA THR A 680 -15.58 17.44 -23.80
C THR A 680 -15.82 17.33 -25.32
N ALA A 681 -15.58 18.40 -26.08
CA ALA A 681 -15.70 18.37 -27.54
C ALA A 681 -14.64 17.44 -28.17
N ASN A 682 -13.38 17.53 -27.72
CA ASN A 682 -12.30 16.66 -28.20
C ASN A 682 -12.56 15.18 -27.85
N PHE A 683 -13.13 14.89 -26.68
CA PHE A 683 -13.53 13.54 -26.29
C PHE A 683 -14.49 12.91 -27.31
N PHE A 684 -15.51 13.66 -27.75
CA PHE A 684 -16.45 13.15 -28.76
C PHE A 684 -15.79 12.98 -30.14
N ARG A 685 -14.88 13.88 -30.53
CA ARG A 685 -14.09 13.80 -31.77
C ARG A 685 -13.23 12.55 -31.83
N ASP A 686 -12.54 12.25 -30.75
CA ASP A 686 -11.52 11.18 -30.70
C ASP A 686 -12.10 9.84 -30.19
N SER A 687 -13.42 9.77 -29.97
CA SER A 687 -14.09 8.58 -29.46
C SER A 687 -14.20 7.46 -30.49
N ASN A 688 -14.00 6.22 -30.04
CA ASN A 688 -14.23 5.00 -30.83
C ASN A 688 -15.65 4.43 -30.71
N HIS A 689 -16.53 5.03 -29.89
CA HIS A 689 -17.88 4.53 -29.68
C HIS A 689 -18.87 5.06 -30.72
N SER A 690 -19.64 4.17 -31.36
CA SER A 690 -20.52 4.52 -32.49
C SER A 690 -21.54 5.63 -32.19
N THR A 691 -22.14 5.64 -30.99
CA THR A 691 -23.07 6.71 -30.59
C THR A 691 -22.36 8.06 -30.44
N TYR A 692 -21.15 8.08 -29.88
CA TYR A 692 -20.39 9.30 -29.63
C TYR A 692 -19.83 9.89 -30.92
N GLN A 693 -19.45 9.05 -31.87
CA GLN A 693 -19.08 9.48 -33.22
C GLN A 693 -20.24 10.15 -33.96
N ARG A 694 -21.48 9.65 -33.80
CA ARG A 694 -22.68 10.31 -34.35
C ARG A 694 -22.94 11.67 -33.71
N ILE A 695 -22.79 11.76 -32.38
CA ILE A 695 -22.91 13.03 -31.65
C ILE A 695 -21.87 14.02 -32.16
N TRP A 696 -20.61 13.60 -32.31
CA TRP A 696 -19.55 14.43 -32.89
C TRP A 696 -19.87 14.85 -34.32
N GLN A 697 -20.33 13.92 -35.17
CA GLN A 697 -20.69 14.22 -36.54
C GLN A 697 -21.78 15.30 -36.60
N PHE A 698 -22.83 15.18 -35.78
CA PHE A 698 -23.87 16.19 -35.69
C PHE A 698 -23.32 17.55 -35.22
N MET A 699 -22.49 17.56 -34.17
CA MET A 699 -21.88 18.79 -33.65
C MET A 699 -20.92 19.45 -34.66
N SER A 700 -20.19 18.64 -35.43
CA SER A 700 -19.26 19.11 -36.46
C SER A 700 -20.00 19.67 -37.69
N GLU A 701 -21.12 19.07 -38.09
CA GLU A 701 -21.96 19.56 -39.19
C GLU A 701 -22.66 20.87 -38.83
N HIS A 702 -22.98 21.07 -37.54
CA HIS A 702 -23.72 22.24 -37.03
C HIS A 702 -22.87 23.14 -36.13
N GLN A 703 -21.55 23.18 -36.34
CA GLN A 703 -20.58 23.81 -35.45
C GLN A 703 -20.97 25.24 -35.03
N ASP A 704 -21.33 26.10 -35.98
CA ASP A 704 -21.67 27.50 -35.72
C ASP A 704 -22.98 27.68 -34.93
N SER A 705 -23.87 26.68 -34.95
CA SER A 705 -25.19 26.77 -34.33
C SER A 705 -25.31 26.02 -33.02
N VAL A 706 -24.50 24.97 -32.76
CA VAL A 706 -24.60 24.20 -31.51
C VAL A 706 -23.43 24.39 -30.57
N MET A 707 -22.20 24.64 -31.05
CA MET A 707 -21.05 24.80 -30.16
C MET A 707 -20.91 26.23 -29.67
N THR A 708 -20.63 26.41 -28.38
CA THR A 708 -20.49 27.74 -27.75
C THR A 708 -19.04 28.05 -27.41
N SER A 709 -18.68 29.34 -27.37
CA SER A 709 -17.34 29.79 -26.96
C SER A 709 -17.07 29.50 -25.49
N ASP A 710 -18.06 29.79 -24.64
CA ASP A 710 -17.97 29.66 -23.18
C ASP A 710 -19.09 28.79 -22.60
N ASN A 711 -18.84 28.30 -21.39
CA ASN A 711 -19.82 27.50 -20.64
C ASN A 711 -21.05 28.35 -20.26
N ILE A 712 -20.85 29.63 -19.91
CA ILE A 712 -21.94 30.55 -19.55
C ILE A 712 -22.90 30.73 -20.74
N ASP A 713 -22.37 30.87 -21.95
CA ASP A 713 -23.17 30.97 -23.17
C ASP A 713 -23.96 29.69 -23.44
N GLY A 714 -23.34 28.53 -23.19
CA GLY A 714 -23.99 27.22 -23.26
C GLY A 714 -25.18 27.11 -22.30
N VAL A 715 -24.99 27.52 -21.05
CA VAL A 715 -26.05 27.54 -20.04
C VAL A 715 -27.18 28.50 -20.43
N ASN A 716 -26.85 29.71 -20.88
CA ASN A 716 -27.85 30.69 -21.33
C ASN A 716 -28.65 30.19 -22.53
N LYS A 717 -28.01 29.43 -23.42
CA LYS A 717 -28.68 28.80 -24.57
C LYS A 717 -29.67 27.72 -24.12
N VAL A 718 -29.30 26.88 -23.16
CA VAL A 718 -30.21 25.87 -22.57
C VAL A 718 -31.45 26.51 -21.95
N LEU A 719 -31.32 27.68 -21.31
CA LEU A 719 -32.46 28.38 -20.70
C LEU A 719 -33.47 28.89 -21.75
N ASN A 720 -32.96 29.36 -22.90
CA ASN A 720 -33.75 30.05 -23.91
C ASN A 720 -34.26 29.13 -25.03
N GLU A 721 -33.55 28.06 -25.34
CA GLU A 721 -33.82 27.18 -26.48
C GLU A 721 -34.09 25.72 -26.05
N LYS A 722 -34.65 24.91 -26.95
CA LYS A 722 -34.75 23.45 -26.75
C LYS A 722 -33.41 22.80 -27.05
N TYR A 723 -32.47 23.02 -26.13
CA TYR A 723 -31.07 22.69 -26.28
C TYR A 723 -30.55 21.92 -25.06
N ALA A 724 -29.64 20.98 -25.29
CA ALA A 724 -28.94 20.21 -24.29
C ALA A 724 -27.43 20.45 -24.41
N PHE A 725 -26.78 20.82 -23.32
CA PHE A 725 -25.37 21.21 -23.31
C PHE A 725 -24.51 20.16 -22.60
N PHE A 726 -23.53 19.60 -23.30
CA PHE A 726 -22.54 18.71 -22.69
C PHE A 726 -21.51 19.52 -21.91
N MET A 727 -21.43 19.29 -20.61
CA MET A 727 -20.52 19.97 -19.69
C MET A 727 -20.09 19.00 -18.58
N GLU A 728 -19.03 19.35 -17.87
CA GLU A 728 -18.55 18.62 -16.69
C GLU A 728 -19.63 18.60 -15.58
N SER A 729 -19.81 17.45 -14.92
CA SER A 729 -20.87 17.23 -13.93
C SER A 729 -20.85 18.23 -12.78
N THR A 730 -19.67 18.59 -12.28
CA THR A 730 -19.50 19.52 -11.14
C THR A 730 -19.91 20.95 -11.50
N SER A 731 -19.60 21.39 -12.72
CA SER A 731 -20.05 22.67 -13.26
C SER A 731 -21.58 22.67 -13.46
N ILE A 732 -22.16 21.53 -13.83
CA ILE A 732 -23.62 21.38 -13.98
C ILE A 732 -24.30 21.49 -12.62
N GLU A 733 -23.81 20.76 -11.61
CA GLU A 733 -24.34 20.81 -10.24
C GLU A 733 -24.36 22.25 -9.72
N TYR A 734 -23.25 22.98 -9.90
CA TYR A 734 -23.15 24.40 -9.52
C TYR A 734 -24.20 25.29 -10.22
N GLU A 735 -24.40 25.12 -11.53
CA GLU A 735 -25.40 25.91 -12.27
C GLU A 735 -26.83 25.53 -11.91
N VAL A 736 -27.11 24.25 -11.63
CA VAL A 736 -28.43 23.75 -11.20
C VAL A 736 -28.79 24.30 -9.83
N GLU A 737 -27.84 24.38 -8.89
CA GLU A 737 -28.07 24.98 -7.57
C GLU A 737 -28.40 26.48 -7.65
N ARG A 738 -27.80 27.20 -8.62
CA ARG A 738 -28.07 28.63 -8.83
C ARG A 738 -29.32 28.90 -9.65
N LYS A 739 -29.61 28.04 -10.63
CA LYS A 739 -30.69 28.21 -11.61
C LYS A 739 -31.62 27.00 -11.54
N CYS A 740 -32.64 27.10 -10.70
CA CYS A 740 -33.65 26.05 -10.47
C CYS A 740 -34.46 25.63 -11.72
N GLU A 741 -34.32 26.34 -12.85
CA GLU A 741 -34.89 25.99 -14.15
C GLU A 741 -34.11 24.92 -14.90
N LEU A 742 -32.91 24.56 -14.45
CA LEU A 742 -32.04 23.60 -15.09
C LEU A 742 -32.11 22.24 -14.39
N THR A 743 -31.72 21.20 -15.12
CA THR A 743 -31.57 19.84 -14.61
C THR A 743 -30.44 19.13 -15.35
N GLN A 744 -29.88 18.15 -14.67
CA GLN A 744 -28.90 17.19 -15.19
C GLN A 744 -29.59 15.95 -15.75
#